data_AF-A0A4Y7TS99-F1
#
_entry.id   AF-A0A4Y7TS99-F1
#
_cell.length_a   1.000
_cell.length_b   1.000
_cell.length_c   1.000
_cell.angle_alpha   90.00
_cell.angle_beta   90.00
_cell.angle_gamma   90.00
#
_symmetry.space_group_name_H-M   'P 1'
#
loop_
_entity.id
_entity.type
_entity.pdbx_description
1 polymer ?
#
loop_
_entity_poly.entity_id
_entity_poly.type
_entity_poly.pdbx_seq_one_letter_code
_entity_poly.pdbx_strand_id
1 'polypeptide(L)'
;MPMLADPSQKYKGYTPVDLPDRKWPAQKYGKVPIWLSTDLRDGNQALANPMTIEQKTTFFRQLVKVGVKEIEVAYPAASDTDFQFVRGLIENNEIPDDTWIQVLTPAREDLIRRTIDSVAGAKQAIIHMYNATSPTFREVVFRNSKEETVELAISHTKLVRQLTEECTAKHGTKFRYEYSPETFTQTEPNFAIEVCEAVKATWGKAGPGEDRIVFNLPATVEIAPPNHYADLIEYFCRNITERDHVIVSLHPHNDRGCGIAAAELGMLAGGDRIEGCLFGNGERTGNVDIVALALNLYTQGVSPNLDFSDIQSVIDTVTQCTDLPIHPRYPWAGDLVYTAFSGSHQDAIKKGFEAQRIRHATAAQEGTPQYWDIPYLPIDPADLGQSYEAVIRVNSQSGKGGIAYLVKQHLQLDMPRKMQVAFYQVIQEVSDREAREMTVEDITNAFRSTYHYGGSKFAGRLSLRNFKISHEPGDDPNDSGDEAPGRRFDGTVSVDGVYRVVRGNGNGPLSSLLDALKAHLDLDFAIRDYTEHTVGEGQDSKAASYVEIVPAGDRKSAKSWWGVGLDSDIAGSGLRALISAVNSAIGDRTLPELKLSVGFNAQSGAEDVASLVVNALGLELPRRLQTSFFEVVQRAARESSGEISYEALTNLFKSTYRFQSGTDAPTATFALGPFKLKSGEGSKRTFVGEVVFNGQSKAVTGEGNGPLSSSLASIHSSIEGVLTIREYSEHSIGEGTEVLAASYVELLYEIPGQKKRSAWGIGTDTDISASGIKAVFNAASSLDVVVKA
;
A
#
# COMPACT_ATOMS: atom_id res chain seq x y z
N MET A 1 1.61 -52.70 10.32
CA MET A 1 1.21 -51.27 10.30
C MET A 1 2.25 -50.48 11.07
N PRO A 2 2.71 -49.31 10.58
CA PRO A 2 3.70 -48.50 11.28
C PRO A 2 3.18 -47.94 12.61
N MET A 3 1.86 -47.75 12.76
CA MET A 3 1.22 -47.40 14.03
C MET A 3 0.98 -48.65 14.88
N LEU A 4 1.43 -48.62 16.14
CA LEU A 4 1.23 -49.72 17.09
C LEU A 4 -0.24 -49.82 17.49
N ALA A 5 -0.80 -51.03 17.49
CA ALA A 5 -2.14 -51.29 18.00
C ALA A 5 -2.21 -51.14 19.52
N ASP A 6 -1.16 -51.57 20.22
CA ASP A 6 -0.97 -51.33 21.66
C ASP A 6 0.33 -50.52 21.87
N PRO A 7 0.25 -49.19 21.98
CA PRO A 7 1.42 -48.35 22.23
C PRO A 7 2.01 -48.53 23.64
N SER A 8 1.28 -49.10 24.60
CA SER A 8 1.75 -49.25 25.99
C SER A 8 2.95 -50.19 26.13
N GLN A 9 3.16 -51.07 25.15
CA GLN A 9 4.34 -51.94 25.07
C GLN A 9 5.64 -51.17 24.77
N LYS A 10 5.54 -49.96 24.23
CA LYS A 10 6.71 -49.13 23.84
C LYS A 10 6.81 -47.82 24.62
N TYR A 11 5.68 -47.16 24.90
CA TYR A 11 5.65 -45.85 25.54
C TYR A 11 5.09 -45.96 26.95
N LYS A 12 5.90 -45.57 27.94
CA LYS A 12 5.46 -45.45 29.34
C LYS A 12 4.75 -44.10 29.51
N GLY A 13 3.70 -44.07 30.34
CA GLY A 13 3.11 -42.81 30.78
C GLY A 13 4.08 -42.00 31.64
N TYR A 14 3.92 -40.68 31.66
CA TYR A 14 4.67 -39.81 32.57
C TYR A 14 4.32 -40.14 34.02
N THR A 15 5.24 -39.87 34.95
CA THR A 15 5.01 -40.05 36.40
C THR A 15 4.62 -38.70 37.00
N PRO A 16 3.37 -38.51 37.45
CA PRO A 16 2.96 -37.25 38.09
C PRO A 16 3.75 -37.00 39.39
N VAL A 17 3.98 -35.73 39.71
CA VAL A 17 4.48 -35.33 41.03
C VAL A 17 3.34 -35.39 42.04
N ASP A 18 3.60 -35.93 43.24
CA ASP A 18 2.64 -35.94 44.34
C ASP A 18 2.57 -34.55 44.99
N LEU A 19 1.66 -33.71 44.48
CA LEU A 19 1.43 -32.34 44.96
C LEU A 19 -0.09 -32.06 45.11
N PRO A 20 -0.78 -32.73 46.06
CA PRO A 20 -2.23 -32.65 46.18
C PRO A 20 -2.72 -31.26 46.60
N ASP A 21 -1.86 -30.44 47.19
CA ASP A 21 -2.16 -29.09 47.69
C ASP A 21 -1.57 -27.98 46.81
N ARG A 22 -1.31 -28.27 45.52
CA ARG A 22 -0.83 -27.31 44.50
C ARG A 22 -1.57 -25.96 44.57
N LYS A 23 -0.85 -24.85 44.41
CA LYS A 23 -1.39 -23.49 44.51
C LYS A 23 -1.48 -22.77 43.17
N TRP A 24 -0.67 -23.15 42.19
CA TRP A 24 -0.63 -22.48 40.88
C TRP A 24 -2.01 -22.34 40.20
N PRO A 25 -2.98 -23.28 40.30
CA PRO A 25 -4.28 -23.11 39.64
C PRO A 25 -5.14 -21.97 40.22
N ALA A 26 -4.84 -21.52 41.43
CA ALA A 26 -5.53 -20.43 42.10
C ALA A 26 -4.81 -19.08 41.95
N GLN A 27 -3.61 -19.06 41.35
CA GLN A 27 -2.86 -17.84 41.10
C GLN A 27 -3.40 -17.12 39.86
N LYS A 28 -3.18 -15.80 39.82
CA LYS A 28 -3.47 -14.97 38.65
C LYS A 28 -2.17 -14.34 38.15
N TYR A 29 -2.13 -14.04 36.86
CA TYR A 29 -1.06 -13.22 36.29
C TYR A 29 -0.95 -11.87 37.01
N GLY A 30 0.28 -11.43 37.22
CA GLY A 30 0.56 -10.16 37.89
C GLY A 30 2.04 -9.83 38.00
N LYS A 31 2.94 -10.83 37.89
CA LYS A 31 4.39 -10.63 37.83
C LYS A 31 4.88 -10.81 36.40
N VAL A 32 5.55 -9.79 35.86
CA VAL A 32 6.26 -9.87 34.57
C VAL A 32 7.53 -10.71 34.78
N PRO A 33 7.79 -11.73 33.95
CA PRO A 33 9.02 -12.50 34.04
C PRO A 33 10.24 -11.67 33.66
N ILE A 34 11.42 -12.10 34.10
CA ILE A 34 12.67 -11.73 33.43
C ILE A 34 12.67 -12.47 32.08
N TRP A 35 12.84 -11.74 30.99
CA TRP A 35 12.93 -12.32 29.65
C TRP A 35 14.38 -12.60 29.28
N LEU A 36 14.68 -13.83 28.91
CA LEU A 36 15.87 -14.17 28.15
C LEU A 36 15.51 -14.65 26.75
N SER A 37 16.12 -14.04 25.73
CA SER A 37 16.14 -14.58 24.37
C SER A 37 17.33 -15.52 24.19
N THR A 38 17.08 -16.71 23.65
CA THR A 38 18.10 -17.67 23.22
C THR A 38 18.14 -17.83 21.68
N ASP A 39 17.61 -16.86 20.94
CA ASP A 39 17.56 -16.89 19.47
C ASP A 39 18.94 -17.06 18.83
N LEU A 40 19.97 -16.40 19.38
CA LEU A 40 21.34 -16.39 18.83
C LEU A 40 22.16 -17.65 19.15
N ARG A 41 21.68 -18.48 20.08
CA ARG A 41 22.30 -19.75 20.47
C ARG A 41 21.39 -20.93 20.17
N ASP A 42 20.31 -21.13 20.92
CA ASP A 42 19.42 -22.28 20.75
C ASP A 42 18.60 -22.20 19.45
N GLY A 43 18.12 -21.00 19.12
CA GLY A 43 17.47 -20.75 17.83
C GLY A 43 18.43 -20.98 16.65
N ASN A 44 19.64 -20.43 16.74
CA ASN A 44 20.64 -20.51 15.69
C ASN A 44 21.15 -21.93 15.43
N GLN A 45 21.35 -22.76 16.47
CA GLN A 45 21.84 -24.13 16.27
C GLN A 45 20.82 -25.05 15.59
N ALA A 46 19.53 -24.70 15.69
CA ALA A 46 18.44 -25.45 15.07
C ALA A 46 18.26 -25.16 13.58
N LEU A 47 18.98 -24.17 13.03
CA LEU A 47 18.90 -23.81 11.62
C LEU A 47 19.71 -24.79 10.77
N ALA A 48 19.15 -25.15 9.60
CA ALA A 48 19.90 -25.92 8.61
C ALA A 48 21.16 -25.17 8.13
N ASN A 49 21.05 -23.85 8.01
CA ASN A 49 22.15 -22.94 7.74
C ASN A 49 22.30 -21.98 8.93
N PRO A 50 23.30 -22.15 9.80
CA PRO A 50 23.53 -21.24 10.90
C PRO A 50 23.76 -19.79 10.43
N MET A 51 23.33 -18.83 11.24
CA MET A 51 23.51 -17.41 10.99
C MET A 51 24.98 -17.02 10.83
N THR A 52 25.23 -16.14 9.87
CA THR A 52 26.50 -15.39 9.77
C THR A 52 26.64 -14.40 10.93
N ILE A 53 27.86 -13.90 11.17
CA ILE A 53 28.12 -12.85 12.18
C ILE A 53 27.24 -11.62 11.92
N GLU A 54 27.07 -11.22 10.66
CA GLU A 54 26.25 -10.06 10.28
C GLU A 54 24.75 -10.27 10.62
N GLN A 55 24.21 -11.46 10.31
CA GLN A 55 22.83 -11.82 10.71
C GLN A 55 22.70 -11.85 12.23
N LYS A 56 23.66 -12.45 12.94
CA LYS A 56 23.67 -12.47 14.42
C LYS A 56 23.70 -11.05 15.01
N THR A 57 24.52 -10.16 14.46
CA THR A 57 24.57 -8.75 14.92
C THR A 57 23.27 -8.02 14.63
N THR A 58 22.67 -8.22 13.46
CA THR A 58 21.36 -7.64 13.11
C THR A 58 20.27 -8.11 14.08
N PHE A 59 20.20 -9.42 14.35
CA PHE A 59 19.23 -9.98 15.27
C PHE A 59 19.50 -9.52 16.72
N PHE A 60 20.76 -9.49 17.17
CA PHE A 60 21.11 -8.94 18.49
C PHE A 60 20.60 -7.51 18.69
N ARG A 61 20.80 -6.63 17.70
CA ARG A 61 20.29 -5.26 17.74
C ARG A 61 18.76 -5.21 17.76
N GLN A 62 18.09 -6.11 17.06
CA GLN A 62 16.63 -6.22 17.12
C GLN A 62 16.13 -6.66 18.50
N LEU A 63 16.79 -7.62 19.16
CA LEU A 63 16.46 -8.04 20.54
C LEU A 63 16.63 -6.88 21.54
N VAL A 64 17.72 -6.11 21.40
CA VAL A 64 17.95 -4.90 22.19
C VAL A 64 16.87 -3.84 21.92
N LYS A 65 16.49 -3.62 20.64
CA LYS A 65 15.44 -2.69 20.24
C LYS A 65 14.08 -3.06 20.85
N VAL A 66 13.73 -4.35 20.84
CA VAL A 66 12.51 -4.88 21.49
C VAL A 66 12.55 -4.69 23.02
N GLY A 67 13.74 -4.58 23.61
CA GLY A 67 13.91 -4.31 25.04
C GLY A 67 14.32 -5.51 25.87
N VAL A 68 14.72 -6.64 25.25
CA VAL A 68 15.23 -7.81 25.96
C VAL A 68 16.52 -7.45 26.70
N LYS A 69 16.61 -7.79 28.00
CA LYS A 69 17.73 -7.43 28.87
C LYS A 69 18.68 -8.57 29.20
N GLU A 70 18.28 -9.81 28.96
CA GLU A 70 19.16 -10.97 29.05
C GLU A 70 19.14 -11.70 27.69
N ILE A 71 20.31 -11.86 27.07
CA ILE A 71 20.40 -12.41 25.71
C ILE A 71 21.47 -13.49 25.67
N GLU A 72 21.10 -14.73 25.39
CA GLU A 72 22.06 -15.81 25.17
C GLU A 72 22.62 -15.73 23.74
N VAL A 73 23.85 -15.21 23.64
CA VAL A 73 24.45 -14.77 22.37
C VAL A 73 25.14 -15.90 21.61
N ALA A 74 25.61 -16.95 22.31
CA ALA A 74 26.45 -17.96 21.70
C ALA A 74 26.71 -19.18 22.59
N TYR A 75 27.19 -20.25 21.96
CA TYR A 75 28.00 -21.28 22.61
C TYR A 75 29.46 -21.14 22.11
N PRO A 76 30.24 -20.20 22.70
CA PRO A 76 31.53 -19.75 22.13
C PRO A 76 32.63 -20.82 22.14
N ALA A 77 32.52 -21.85 22.97
CA ALA A 77 33.48 -22.95 22.93
C ALA A 77 33.19 -23.98 21.83
N ALA A 78 32.00 -23.98 21.23
CA ALA A 78 31.64 -24.93 20.17
C ALA A 78 32.13 -24.53 18.78
N SER A 79 32.31 -23.24 18.50
CA SER A 79 32.83 -22.77 17.21
C SER A 79 33.61 -21.46 17.32
N ASP A 80 34.57 -21.26 16.40
CA ASP A 80 35.29 -19.98 16.29
C ASP A 80 34.36 -18.83 15.89
N THR A 81 33.34 -19.08 15.07
CA THR A 81 32.35 -18.07 14.68
C THR A 81 31.62 -17.49 15.88
N ASP A 82 31.14 -18.36 16.78
CA ASP A 82 30.46 -17.95 18.01
C ASP A 82 31.40 -17.20 18.96
N PHE A 83 32.64 -17.69 19.08
CA PHE A 83 33.67 -16.98 19.86
C PHE A 83 33.89 -15.57 19.32
N GLN A 84 34.12 -15.43 18.01
CA GLN A 84 34.37 -14.12 17.38
C GLN A 84 33.15 -13.22 17.40
N PHE A 85 31.93 -13.76 17.35
CA PHE A 85 30.71 -12.98 17.53
C PHE A 85 30.65 -12.34 18.92
N VAL A 86 30.91 -13.11 19.99
CA VAL A 86 30.96 -12.58 21.35
C VAL A 86 32.05 -11.51 21.49
N ARG A 87 33.26 -11.76 20.95
CA ARG A 87 34.35 -10.77 20.93
C ARG A 87 33.93 -9.49 20.21
N GLY A 88 33.32 -9.62 19.04
CA GLY A 88 32.85 -8.49 18.24
C GLY A 88 31.81 -7.64 18.96
N LEU A 89 30.87 -8.24 19.70
CA LEU A 89 29.90 -7.49 20.50
C LEU A 89 30.58 -6.63 21.59
N ILE A 90 31.61 -7.18 22.24
CA ILE A 90 32.35 -6.52 23.32
C ILE A 90 33.26 -5.42 22.75
N GLU A 91 34.08 -5.77 21.75
CA GLU A 91 35.12 -4.90 21.21
C GLU A 91 34.56 -3.71 20.42
N ASN A 92 33.39 -3.89 19.79
CA ASN A 92 32.68 -2.82 19.09
C ASN A 92 31.69 -2.05 19.99
N ASN A 93 31.61 -2.38 21.29
CA ASN A 93 30.71 -1.75 22.25
C ASN A 93 29.22 -1.78 21.80
N GLU A 94 28.78 -2.94 21.30
CA GLU A 94 27.40 -3.15 20.84
C GLU A 94 26.44 -3.46 22.01
N ILE A 95 26.97 -3.89 23.16
CA ILE A 95 26.18 -4.33 24.32
C ILE A 95 25.78 -3.11 25.17
N PRO A 96 24.48 -2.81 25.34
CA PRO A 96 24.03 -1.74 26.22
C PRO A 96 24.36 -2.00 27.70
N ASP A 97 24.46 -0.92 28.48
CA ASP A 97 24.86 -0.98 29.91
C ASP A 97 23.89 -1.76 30.80
N ASP A 98 22.61 -1.81 30.42
CA ASP A 98 21.55 -2.51 31.15
C ASP A 98 21.27 -3.92 30.62
N THR A 99 22.11 -4.43 29.70
CA THR A 99 21.93 -5.72 29.04
C THR A 99 22.98 -6.73 29.52
N TRP A 100 22.53 -7.92 29.90
CA TRP A 100 23.37 -9.07 30.24
C TRP A 100 23.48 -10.01 29.04
N ILE A 101 24.69 -10.26 28.58
CA ILE A 101 24.93 -11.34 27.61
C ILE A 101 25.12 -12.66 28.36
N GLN A 102 24.48 -13.72 27.87
CA GLN A 102 24.63 -15.08 28.38
C GLN A 102 25.41 -15.93 27.36
N VAL A 103 26.29 -16.80 27.86
CA VAL A 103 27.03 -17.76 27.05
C VAL A 103 26.89 -19.16 27.63
N LEU A 104 26.62 -20.13 26.76
CA LEU A 104 26.44 -21.54 27.13
C LEU A 104 27.80 -22.24 27.23
N THR A 105 27.93 -23.16 28.18
CA THR A 105 29.00 -24.15 28.23
C THR A 105 28.53 -25.46 28.86
N PRO A 106 28.92 -26.63 28.35
CA PRO A 106 28.75 -27.88 29.07
C PRO A 106 29.73 -27.94 30.24
N ALA A 107 29.46 -28.85 31.19
CA ALA A 107 30.37 -29.19 32.29
C ALA A 107 31.62 -29.95 31.79
N ARG A 108 32.49 -29.24 31.07
CA ARG A 108 33.80 -29.71 30.57
C ARG A 108 34.83 -28.61 30.71
N GLU A 109 35.94 -28.91 31.38
CA GLU A 109 36.97 -27.93 31.73
C GLU A 109 37.51 -27.12 30.55
N ASP A 110 37.87 -27.77 29.45
CA ASP A 110 38.43 -27.12 28.26
C ASP A 110 37.46 -26.10 27.63
N LEU A 111 36.16 -26.44 27.64
CA LEU A 111 35.10 -25.62 27.07
C LEU A 111 34.73 -24.46 28.00
N ILE A 112 34.70 -24.69 29.32
CA ILE A 112 34.44 -23.63 30.30
C ILE A 112 35.51 -22.55 30.23
N ARG A 113 36.80 -22.93 30.17
CA ARG A 113 37.91 -21.96 30.05
C ARG A 113 37.73 -21.08 28.83
N ARG A 114 37.49 -21.69 27.67
CA ARG A 114 37.26 -20.97 26.42
C ARG A 114 36.02 -20.07 26.46
N THR A 115 34.95 -20.50 27.12
CA THR A 115 33.74 -19.69 27.29
C THR A 115 34.02 -18.45 28.13
N ILE A 116 34.77 -18.56 29.24
CA ILE A 116 35.17 -17.39 30.05
C ILE A 116 36.07 -16.45 29.24
N ASP A 117 37.02 -16.98 28.47
CA ASP A 117 37.90 -16.17 27.62
C ASP A 117 37.10 -15.34 26.60
N SER A 118 36.00 -15.88 26.07
CA SER A 118 35.17 -15.17 25.09
C SER A 118 34.54 -13.89 25.67
N VAL A 119 34.12 -13.90 26.94
CA VAL A 119 33.44 -12.78 27.60
C VAL A 119 34.37 -11.84 28.36
N ALA A 120 35.68 -12.09 28.35
CA ALA A 120 36.66 -11.26 29.04
C ALA A 120 36.59 -9.79 28.58
N GLY A 121 36.34 -8.87 29.51
CA GLY A 121 36.16 -7.44 29.21
C GLY A 121 34.72 -7.00 28.95
N ALA A 122 33.75 -7.91 28.95
CA ALA A 122 32.34 -7.53 29.02
C ALA A 122 32.05 -6.80 30.33
N LYS A 123 31.08 -5.87 30.34
CA LYS A 123 30.65 -5.18 31.58
C LYS A 123 29.98 -6.18 32.54
N GLN A 124 29.08 -6.99 32.01
CA GLN A 124 28.34 -8.00 32.75
C GLN A 124 28.01 -9.20 31.84
N ALA A 125 28.12 -10.42 32.38
CA ALA A 125 27.87 -11.65 31.66
C ALA A 125 27.25 -12.73 32.55
N ILE A 126 26.41 -13.59 31.96
CA ILE A 126 25.84 -14.78 32.60
C ILE A 126 26.57 -16.00 32.03
N ILE A 127 27.15 -16.82 32.91
CA ILE A 127 27.73 -18.10 32.52
C ILE A 127 26.67 -19.17 32.76
N HIS A 128 26.17 -19.75 31.67
CA HIS A 128 25.20 -20.84 31.72
C HIS A 128 25.93 -22.17 31.56
N MET A 129 26.10 -22.89 32.68
CA MET A 129 26.64 -24.24 32.68
C MET A 129 25.52 -25.29 32.72
N TYR A 130 25.67 -26.38 31.96
CA TYR A 130 24.71 -27.48 32.00
C TYR A 130 25.37 -28.86 31.94
N ASN A 131 24.63 -29.86 32.44
CA ASN A 131 24.86 -31.27 32.14
C ASN A 131 23.52 -32.01 32.22
N ALA A 132 23.34 -33.05 31.40
CA ALA A 132 22.12 -33.85 31.47
C ALA A 132 22.05 -34.61 32.79
N THR A 133 20.84 -34.67 33.36
CA THR A 133 20.61 -35.30 34.66
C THR A 133 19.61 -36.45 34.62
N SER A 134 18.88 -36.68 33.52
CA SER A 134 17.86 -37.73 33.47
C SER A 134 18.45 -39.15 33.54
N PRO A 135 17.70 -40.15 34.05
CA PRO A 135 18.16 -41.53 34.14
C PRO A 135 18.71 -42.08 32.81
N THR A 136 18.04 -41.81 31.69
CA THR A 136 18.49 -42.29 30.38
C THR A 136 19.86 -41.73 29.98
N PHE A 137 20.12 -40.45 30.23
CA PHE A 137 21.43 -39.87 29.95
C PHE A 137 22.51 -40.40 30.90
N ARG A 138 22.21 -40.51 32.20
CA ARG A 138 23.14 -41.09 33.18
C ARG A 138 23.51 -42.53 32.83
N GLU A 139 22.54 -43.36 32.45
CA GLU A 139 22.75 -44.79 32.14
C GLU A 139 23.42 -45.03 30.78
N VAL A 140 23.01 -44.29 29.74
CA VAL A 140 23.39 -44.61 28.35
C VAL A 140 24.49 -43.71 27.80
N VAL A 141 24.45 -42.41 28.12
CA VAL A 141 25.36 -41.40 27.55
C VAL A 141 26.60 -41.26 28.41
N PHE A 142 26.43 -40.89 29.68
CA PHE A 142 27.53 -40.61 30.60
C PHE A 142 28.03 -41.86 31.34
N ARG A 143 27.17 -42.88 31.47
CA ARG A 143 27.43 -44.12 32.21
C ARG A 143 27.91 -43.87 33.63
N ASN A 144 27.24 -42.95 34.31
CA ASN A 144 27.60 -42.49 35.64
C ASN A 144 26.46 -42.66 36.65
N SER A 145 26.80 -42.72 37.93
CA SER A 145 25.84 -42.75 39.03
C SER A 145 25.25 -41.36 39.32
N LYS A 146 24.27 -41.30 40.22
CA LYS A 146 23.74 -40.02 40.73
C LYS A 146 24.83 -39.22 41.44
N GLU A 147 25.63 -39.88 42.26
CA GLU A 147 26.74 -39.28 43.02
C GLU A 147 27.82 -38.75 42.08
N GLU A 148 28.19 -39.52 41.05
CA GLU A 148 29.16 -39.08 40.03
C GLU A 148 28.63 -37.90 39.20
N THR A 149 27.31 -37.84 38.95
CA THR A 149 26.66 -36.71 38.28
C THR A 149 26.71 -35.44 39.15
N VAL A 150 26.47 -35.56 40.45
CA VAL A 150 26.57 -34.45 41.40
C VAL A 150 28.02 -33.95 41.49
N GLU A 151 29.01 -34.85 41.63
CA GLU A 151 30.43 -34.48 41.68
C GLU A 151 30.89 -33.81 40.38
N LEU A 152 30.38 -34.23 39.23
CA LEU A 152 30.62 -33.57 37.95
C LEU A 152 30.14 -32.11 37.97
N ALA A 153 28.93 -31.86 38.45
CA ALA A 153 28.38 -30.49 38.54
C ALA A 153 29.16 -29.63 39.55
N ILE A 154 29.54 -30.19 40.71
CA ILE A 154 30.34 -29.53 41.73
C ILE A 154 31.73 -29.14 41.19
N SER A 155 32.46 -30.10 40.64
CA SER A 155 33.84 -29.88 40.17
C SER A 155 33.93 -28.77 39.11
N HIS A 156 32.99 -28.75 38.16
CA HIS A 156 32.94 -27.71 37.13
C HIS A 156 32.40 -26.37 37.67
N THR A 157 31.49 -26.38 38.64
CA THR A 157 31.07 -25.14 39.33
C THR A 157 32.23 -24.49 40.09
N LYS A 158 33.11 -25.29 40.73
CA LYS A 158 34.35 -24.76 41.35
C LYS A 158 35.23 -24.07 40.33
N LEU A 159 35.37 -24.66 39.14
CA LEU A 159 36.15 -24.08 38.04
C LEU A 159 35.51 -22.78 37.52
N VAL A 160 34.20 -22.75 37.27
CA VAL A 160 33.48 -21.53 36.85
C VAL A 160 33.67 -20.42 37.88
N ARG A 161 33.55 -20.74 39.17
CA ARG A 161 33.80 -19.78 40.25
C ARG A 161 35.22 -19.22 40.22
N GLN A 162 36.22 -20.09 40.13
CA GLN A 162 37.61 -19.66 40.06
C GLN A 162 37.84 -18.71 38.86
N LEU A 163 37.41 -19.12 37.67
CA LEU A 163 37.68 -18.37 36.43
C LEU A 163 36.91 -17.04 36.37
N THR A 164 35.67 -17.01 36.88
CA THR A 164 34.91 -15.75 36.98
C THR A 164 35.55 -14.78 37.97
N GLU A 165 36.07 -15.25 39.11
CA GLU A 165 36.83 -14.41 40.06
C GLU A 165 38.11 -13.84 39.45
N GLU A 166 38.89 -14.69 38.77
CA GLU A 166 40.09 -14.26 38.05
C GLU A 166 39.78 -13.23 36.96
N CYS A 167 38.72 -13.45 36.18
CA CYS A 167 38.28 -12.53 35.13
C CYS A 167 37.74 -11.22 35.72
N THR A 168 36.95 -11.24 36.79
CA THR A 168 36.50 -10.03 37.50
C THR A 168 37.69 -9.24 38.03
N ALA A 169 38.67 -9.90 38.66
CA ALA A 169 39.86 -9.23 39.19
C ALA A 169 40.70 -8.56 38.10
N LYS A 170 40.78 -9.16 36.90
CA LYS A 170 41.57 -8.67 35.77
C LYS A 170 40.86 -7.64 34.90
N HIS A 171 39.56 -7.80 34.68
CA HIS A 171 38.79 -7.05 33.68
C HIS A 171 37.61 -6.26 34.26
N GLY A 172 37.25 -6.47 35.53
CA GLY A 172 36.10 -5.82 36.15
C GLY A 172 34.73 -6.37 35.72
N THR A 173 34.68 -7.44 34.93
CA THR A 173 33.44 -8.09 34.47
C THR A 173 32.63 -8.58 35.66
N LYS A 174 31.35 -8.21 35.72
CA LYS A 174 30.38 -8.75 36.69
C LYS A 174 29.80 -10.06 36.15
N PHE A 175 29.69 -11.06 37.00
CA PHE A 175 29.15 -12.36 36.61
C PHE A 175 27.91 -12.75 37.40
N ARG A 176 26.92 -13.27 36.69
CA ARG A 176 25.87 -14.12 37.26
C ARG A 176 26.10 -15.54 36.78
N TYR A 177 25.67 -16.51 37.59
CA TYR A 177 25.79 -17.92 37.25
C TYR A 177 24.42 -18.53 37.04
N GLU A 178 24.30 -19.27 35.94
CA GLU A 178 23.14 -20.09 35.62
C GLU A 178 23.56 -21.55 35.54
N TYR A 179 22.76 -22.42 36.15
CA TYR A 179 22.89 -23.86 36.03
C TYR A 179 21.60 -24.52 35.55
N SER A 180 21.73 -25.40 34.57
CA SER A 180 20.64 -26.23 34.08
C SER A 180 20.89 -27.72 34.36
N PRO A 181 20.04 -28.38 35.17
CA PRO A 181 19.92 -29.84 35.14
C PRO A 181 19.20 -30.24 33.83
N GLU A 182 19.94 -30.30 32.73
CA GLU A 182 19.39 -30.58 31.40
C GLU A 182 18.64 -31.93 31.38
N THR A 183 17.58 -32.02 30.56
CA THR A 183 16.53 -33.05 30.61
C THR A 183 15.71 -33.08 31.91
N PHE A 184 15.54 -31.93 32.57
CA PHE A 184 14.85 -31.77 33.86
C PHE A 184 13.49 -32.45 33.94
N THR A 185 12.64 -32.33 32.91
CA THR A 185 11.31 -32.98 32.89
C THR A 185 11.36 -34.50 32.95
N GLN A 186 12.49 -35.10 32.60
CA GLN A 186 12.74 -36.54 32.66
C GLN A 186 13.62 -36.95 33.85
N THR A 187 14.05 -35.98 34.67
CA THR A 187 14.86 -36.19 35.87
C THR A 187 13.97 -36.38 37.09
N GLU A 188 14.38 -37.23 38.03
CA GLU A 188 13.63 -37.42 39.27
C GLU A 188 13.62 -36.10 40.08
N PRO A 189 12.46 -35.59 40.52
CA PRO A 189 12.35 -34.25 41.11
C PRO A 189 13.29 -34.01 42.30
N ASN A 190 13.39 -34.99 43.20
CA ASN A 190 14.29 -34.92 44.36
C ASN A 190 15.76 -34.85 43.95
N PHE A 191 16.15 -35.57 42.89
CA PHE A 191 17.52 -35.58 42.42
C PHE A 191 17.87 -34.26 41.69
N ALA A 192 16.93 -33.66 40.95
CA ALA A 192 17.13 -32.35 40.37
C ALA A 192 17.39 -31.27 41.46
N ILE A 193 16.64 -31.31 42.57
CA ILE A 193 16.86 -30.42 43.72
C ILE A 193 18.23 -30.69 44.35
N GLU A 194 18.59 -31.96 44.59
CA GLU A 194 19.89 -32.34 45.16
C GLU A 194 21.07 -31.77 44.37
N VAL A 195 21.06 -31.92 43.04
CA VAL A 195 22.10 -31.38 42.16
C VAL A 195 22.13 -29.85 42.22
N CYS A 196 20.98 -29.19 42.19
CA CYS A 196 20.91 -27.72 42.27
C CYS A 196 21.39 -27.19 43.63
N GLU A 197 21.06 -27.86 44.74
CA GLU A 197 21.57 -27.51 46.07
C GLU A 197 23.10 -27.63 46.14
N ALA A 198 23.65 -28.73 45.62
CA ALA A 198 25.09 -28.92 45.54
C ALA A 198 25.78 -27.82 44.72
N VAL A 199 25.18 -27.44 43.58
CA VAL A 199 25.67 -26.35 42.73
C VAL A 199 25.58 -25.00 43.45
N LYS A 200 24.45 -24.68 44.09
CA LYS A 200 24.27 -23.43 44.87
C LYS A 200 25.33 -23.31 45.96
N ALA A 201 25.48 -24.37 46.76
CA ALA A 201 26.46 -24.42 47.85
C ALA A 201 27.90 -24.25 47.34
N THR A 202 28.22 -24.87 46.20
CA THR A 202 29.55 -24.79 45.58
C THR A 202 29.83 -23.41 44.99
N TRP A 203 28.83 -22.81 44.33
CA TRP A 203 28.92 -21.43 43.84
C TRP A 203 29.21 -20.47 44.99
N GLY A 204 28.53 -20.62 46.12
CA GLY A 204 28.86 -19.96 47.39
C GLY A 204 28.72 -18.44 47.39
N LYS A 205 28.18 -17.85 46.30
CA LYS A 205 27.89 -16.42 46.15
C LYS A 205 26.40 -16.13 46.00
N ALA A 206 25.55 -17.16 46.02
CA ALA A 206 24.12 -16.99 45.88
C ALA A 206 23.57 -16.17 47.07
N GLY A 207 22.91 -15.06 46.76
CA GLY A 207 22.30 -14.16 47.74
C GLY A 207 21.06 -13.48 47.17
N PRO A 208 20.34 -12.66 47.96
CA PRO A 208 19.17 -11.93 47.47
C PRO A 208 19.58 -10.83 46.47
N GLY A 209 18.61 -10.30 45.73
CA GLY A 209 18.85 -9.19 44.79
C GLY A 209 19.58 -9.62 43.52
N GLU A 210 20.66 -8.93 43.17
CA GLU A 210 21.44 -9.19 41.93
C GLU A 210 22.33 -10.44 42.02
N ASP A 211 22.66 -10.88 43.24
CA ASP A 211 23.53 -12.04 43.53
C ASP A 211 22.80 -13.39 43.42
N ARG A 212 21.52 -13.39 43.01
CA ARG A 212 20.73 -14.62 42.88
C ARG A 212 21.33 -15.52 41.81
N ILE A 213 21.48 -16.81 42.14
CA ILE A 213 21.84 -17.85 41.16
C ILE A 213 20.62 -18.19 40.31
N VAL A 214 20.81 -18.42 39.01
CA VAL A 214 19.73 -18.87 38.13
C VAL A 214 19.74 -20.40 38.09
N PHE A 215 18.61 -21.02 38.41
CA PHE A 215 18.35 -22.42 38.09
C PHE A 215 17.34 -22.48 36.97
N ASN A 216 17.83 -22.87 35.79
CA ASN A 216 17.01 -23.02 34.61
C ASN A 216 16.53 -24.46 34.49
N LEU A 217 15.21 -24.65 34.41
CA LEU A 217 14.56 -25.95 34.54
C LEU A 217 13.93 -26.33 33.19
N PRO A 218 14.72 -26.86 32.23
CA PRO A 218 14.26 -27.01 30.86
C PRO A 218 13.29 -28.18 30.70
N ALA A 219 12.19 -27.96 29.97
CA ALA A 219 11.51 -29.06 29.30
C ALA A 219 12.25 -29.36 27.99
N THR A 220 13.49 -29.86 28.09
CA THR A 220 14.34 -30.21 26.93
C THR A 220 13.60 -31.08 25.93
N VAL A 221 12.78 -31.99 26.46
CA VAL A 221 11.68 -32.62 25.73
C VAL A 221 10.41 -32.39 26.52
N GLU A 222 9.35 -31.94 25.84
CA GLU A 222 8.02 -31.84 26.42
C GLU A 222 7.38 -33.24 26.52
N ILE A 223 7.33 -33.84 27.71
CA ILE A 223 6.93 -35.25 27.88
C ILE A 223 5.48 -35.47 28.38
N ALA A 224 4.83 -34.43 28.88
CA ALA A 224 3.54 -34.53 29.58
C ALA A 224 2.67 -33.28 29.32
N PRO A 225 1.39 -33.27 29.74
CA PRO A 225 0.58 -32.05 29.72
C PRO A 225 1.19 -30.91 30.56
N PRO A 226 0.92 -29.63 30.25
CA PRO A 226 1.61 -28.48 30.86
C PRO A 226 1.38 -28.34 32.37
N ASN A 227 0.27 -28.86 32.91
CA ASN A 227 0.04 -28.89 34.36
C ASN A 227 1.05 -29.77 35.11
N HIS A 228 1.65 -30.77 34.45
CA HIS A 228 2.74 -31.56 35.06
C HIS A 228 4.01 -30.74 35.21
N TYR A 229 4.36 -29.93 34.19
CA TYR A 229 5.49 -29.02 34.27
C TYR A 229 5.27 -27.97 35.37
N ALA A 230 4.08 -27.39 35.47
CA ALA A 230 3.73 -26.50 36.56
C ALA A 230 3.86 -27.15 37.95
N ASP A 231 3.40 -28.40 38.11
CA ASP A 231 3.60 -29.16 39.36
C ASP A 231 5.10 -29.40 39.66
N LEU A 232 5.94 -29.67 38.65
CA LEU A 232 7.40 -29.80 38.81
C LEU A 232 8.03 -28.49 39.27
N ILE A 233 7.64 -27.36 38.67
CA ILE A 233 8.12 -26.02 39.03
C ILE A 233 7.69 -25.66 40.45
N GLU A 234 6.42 -25.86 40.81
CA GLU A 234 5.94 -25.57 42.16
C GLU A 234 6.63 -26.46 43.18
N TYR A 235 6.83 -27.74 42.86
CA TYR A 235 7.58 -28.66 43.70
C TYR A 235 9.03 -28.20 43.90
N PHE A 236 9.73 -27.81 42.84
CA PHE A 236 11.08 -27.28 42.94
C PHE A 236 11.13 -26.01 43.79
N CYS A 237 10.26 -25.04 43.53
CA CYS A 237 10.17 -23.78 44.27
C CYS A 237 9.90 -23.96 45.75
N ARG A 238 9.10 -24.97 46.14
CA ARG A 238 8.78 -25.27 47.54
C ARG A 238 9.92 -25.96 48.30
N ASN A 239 10.81 -26.65 47.59
CA ASN A 239 11.81 -27.53 48.20
C ASN A 239 13.25 -27.05 48.06
N ILE A 240 13.57 -26.17 47.11
CA ILE A 240 14.87 -25.51 47.06
C ILE A 240 15.01 -24.57 48.27
N THR A 241 16.08 -24.73 49.04
CA THR A 241 16.37 -23.91 50.21
C THR A 241 16.80 -22.50 49.79
N GLU A 242 16.60 -21.52 50.67
CA GLU A 242 16.94 -20.10 50.38
C GLU A 242 16.35 -19.63 49.05
N ARG A 243 15.05 -19.89 48.85
CA ARG A 243 14.33 -19.64 47.57
C ARG A 243 14.49 -18.20 47.07
N ASP A 244 14.68 -17.23 47.97
CA ASP A 244 14.95 -15.82 47.66
C ASP A 244 16.34 -15.57 47.06
N HIS A 245 17.29 -16.50 47.24
CA HIS A 245 18.62 -16.48 46.59
C HIS A 245 18.63 -17.08 45.18
N VAL A 246 17.50 -17.59 44.70
CA VAL A 246 17.39 -18.35 43.45
C VAL A 246 16.44 -17.67 42.48
N ILE A 247 16.84 -17.48 41.23
CA ILE A 247 15.92 -17.19 40.11
C ILE A 247 15.55 -18.53 39.47
N VAL A 248 14.28 -18.90 39.52
CA VAL A 248 13.79 -20.10 38.81
C VAL A 248 13.44 -19.72 37.38
N SER A 249 14.24 -20.18 36.43
CA SER A 249 14.08 -19.93 35.01
C SER A 249 13.39 -21.11 34.32
N LEU A 250 12.47 -20.80 33.40
CA LEU A 250 11.70 -21.76 32.63
C LEU A 250 12.24 -21.79 31.20
N HIS A 251 12.57 -22.98 30.68
CA HIS A 251 12.99 -23.17 29.29
C HIS A 251 12.19 -24.32 28.67
N PRO A 252 10.89 -24.12 28.38
CA PRO A 252 10.08 -25.17 27.78
C PRO A 252 10.26 -25.23 26.26
N HIS A 253 10.54 -26.43 25.73
CA HIS A 253 10.39 -26.74 24.31
C HIS A 253 8.93 -27.12 24.01
N ASN A 254 8.62 -27.42 22.74
CA ASN A 254 7.24 -27.49 22.26
C ASN A 254 6.86 -28.86 21.65
N ASP A 255 7.47 -29.97 22.08
CA ASP A 255 7.32 -31.28 21.42
C ASP A 255 5.87 -31.80 21.38
N ARG A 256 5.01 -31.33 22.29
CA ARG A 256 3.58 -31.67 22.37
C ARG A 256 2.68 -30.47 22.05
N GLY A 257 3.25 -29.39 21.54
CA GLY A 257 2.54 -28.17 21.15
C GLY A 257 2.02 -27.34 22.33
N CYS A 258 2.57 -27.53 23.53
CA CYS A 258 2.08 -26.87 24.74
C CYS A 258 3.15 -26.01 25.46
N GLY A 259 4.26 -25.65 24.79
CA GLY A 259 5.35 -24.86 25.37
C GLY A 259 4.91 -23.51 25.97
N ILE A 260 4.02 -22.79 25.28
CA ILE A 260 3.42 -21.54 25.79
C ILE A 260 2.65 -21.80 27.09
N ALA A 261 1.76 -22.81 27.09
CA ALA A 261 0.98 -23.17 28.28
C ALA A 261 1.89 -23.65 29.43
N ALA A 262 2.97 -24.38 29.14
CA ALA A 262 3.93 -24.82 30.15
C ALA A 262 4.64 -23.63 30.81
N ALA A 263 5.10 -22.65 30.02
CA ALA A 263 5.72 -21.43 30.56
C ALA A 263 4.72 -20.62 31.39
N GLU A 264 3.53 -20.40 30.85
CA GLU A 264 2.42 -19.71 31.50
C GLU A 264 2.07 -20.29 32.88
N LEU A 265 1.80 -21.60 32.94
CA LEU A 265 1.50 -22.27 34.19
C LEU A 265 2.72 -22.39 35.13
N GLY A 266 3.92 -22.52 34.57
CA GLY A 266 5.18 -22.50 35.33
C GLY A 266 5.42 -21.16 36.04
N MET A 267 5.05 -20.05 35.41
CA MET A 267 5.09 -18.73 36.05
C MET A 267 4.13 -18.63 37.22
N LEU A 268 2.89 -19.15 37.06
CA LEU A 268 1.92 -19.23 38.17
C LEU A 268 2.39 -20.17 39.30
N ALA A 269 3.23 -21.16 38.98
CA ALA A 269 3.85 -22.09 39.92
C ALA A 269 5.06 -21.52 40.67
N GLY A 270 5.45 -20.26 40.39
CA GLY A 270 6.53 -19.58 41.08
C GLY A 270 7.80 -19.42 40.26
N GLY A 271 7.75 -19.60 38.93
CA GLY A 271 8.82 -19.17 38.03
C GLY A 271 9.11 -17.67 38.16
N ASP A 272 10.35 -17.28 37.88
CA ASP A 272 10.82 -15.88 37.90
C ASP A 272 11.20 -15.37 36.51
N ARG A 273 11.63 -16.28 35.62
CA ARG A 273 12.32 -15.97 34.37
C ARG A 273 11.90 -16.97 33.29
N ILE A 274 11.89 -16.53 32.04
CA ILE A 274 11.56 -17.37 30.88
C ILE A 274 12.68 -17.22 29.85
N GLU A 275 13.21 -18.36 29.40
CA GLU A 275 14.06 -18.47 28.23
C GLU A 275 13.23 -18.94 27.03
N GLY A 276 13.33 -18.24 25.91
CA GLY A 276 12.63 -18.61 24.69
C GLY A 276 13.23 -17.97 23.45
N CYS A 277 12.55 -18.12 22.32
CA CYS A 277 12.91 -17.46 21.07
C CYS A 277 11.76 -16.57 20.59
N LEU A 278 12.08 -15.57 19.77
CA LEU A 278 11.04 -14.84 19.05
C LEU A 278 10.40 -15.78 18.03
N PHE A 279 9.07 -15.87 18.05
CA PHE A 279 8.27 -16.78 17.20
C PHE A 279 8.63 -18.26 17.36
N GLY A 280 9.14 -18.64 18.55
CA GLY A 280 9.33 -20.03 18.95
C GLY A 280 10.31 -20.82 18.08
N ASN A 281 11.34 -20.17 17.52
CA ASN A 281 12.44 -20.90 16.88
C ASN A 281 13.20 -21.79 17.90
N GLY A 282 13.93 -22.80 17.42
CA GLY A 282 14.70 -23.71 18.25
C GLY A 282 14.63 -25.15 17.76
N GLU A 283 15.27 -26.04 18.50
CA GLU A 283 15.41 -27.45 18.13
C GLU A 283 14.06 -28.15 17.93
N ARG A 284 13.95 -28.96 16.86
CA ARG A 284 12.78 -29.81 16.51
C ARG A 284 11.46 -29.05 16.35
N THR A 285 10.77 -28.78 17.47
CA THR A 285 9.47 -28.12 17.54
C THR A 285 9.58 -26.69 18.07
N GLY A 286 10.79 -26.28 18.46
CA GLY A 286 11.08 -24.92 18.87
C GLY A 286 11.07 -24.71 20.38
N ASN A 287 11.63 -23.59 20.79
CA ASN A 287 11.44 -23.04 22.13
C ASN A 287 10.04 -22.45 22.29
N VAL A 288 9.68 -22.13 23.53
CA VAL A 288 8.55 -21.26 23.78
C VAL A 288 8.72 -19.90 23.13
N ASP A 289 7.62 -19.36 22.60
CA ASP A 289 7.59 -18.07 21.93
C ASP A 289 7.46 -16.91 22.93
N ILE A 290 8.50 -16.07 22.98
CA ILE A 290 8.51 -14.86 23.79
C ILE A 290 7.48 -13.85 23.31
N VAL A 291 7.24 -13.73 22.00
CA VAL A 291 6.28 -12.76 21.44
C VAL A 291 4.87 -13.12 21.89
N ALA A 292 4.47 -14.40 21.74
CA ALA A 292 3.18 -14.86 22.24
C ALA A 292 3.01 -14.66 23.74
N LEU A 293 4.00 -15.01 24.56
CA LEU A 293 3.91 -14.81 26.01
C LEU A 293 3.80 -13.33 26.40
N ALA A 294 4.57 -12.46 25.75
CA ALA A 294 4.51 -11.02 25.99
C ALA A 294 3.15 -10.42 25.61
N LEU A 295 2.59 -10.80 24.46
CA LEU A 295 1.30 -10.31 24.00
C LEU A 295 0.11 -10.95 24.74
N ASN A 296 0.27 -12.15 25.27
CA ASN A 296 -0.67 -12.74 26.22
C ASN A 296 -0.74 -11.91 27.52
N LEU A 297 0.39 -11.39 28.03
CA LEU A 297 0.37 -10.44 29.15
C LEU A 297 -0.25 -9.10 28.75
N TYR A 298 0.14 -8.56 27.59
CA TYR A 298 -0.34 -7.28 27.09
C TYR A 298 -1.88 -7.24 27.00
N THR A 299 -2.49 -8.29 26.44
CA THR A 299 -3.95 -8.41 26.29
C THR A 299 -4.70 -8.66 27.61
N GLN A 300 -3.98 -8.94 28.71
CA GLN A 300 -4.51 -8.95 30.07
C GLN A 300 -4.29 -7.61 30.81
N GLY A 301 -3.79 -6.57 30.11
CA GLY A 301 -3.51 -5.26 30.69
C GLY A 301 -2.23 -5.20 31.51
N VAL A 302 -1.31 -6.17 31.33
CA VAL A 302 0.00 -6.21 32.01
C VAL A 302 1.08 -5.85 30.99
N SER A 303 1.82 -4.76 31.23
CA SER A 303 2.97 -4.40 30.39
C SER A 303 4.01 -5.53 30.39
N PRO A 304 4.35 -6.13 29.24
CA PRO A 304 5.41 -7.13 29.18
C PRO A 304 6.81 -6.52 29.31
N ASN A 305 6.93 -5.19 29.24
CA ASN A 305 8.19 -4.45 29.15
C ASN A 305 9.04 -4.86 27.92
N LEU A 306 8.37 -5.28 26.85
CA LEU A 306 8.92 -5.54 25.53
C LEU A 306 8.07 -4.78 24.51
N ASP A 307 8.71 -4.18 23.51
CA ASP A 307 8.08 -3.37 22.49
C ASP A 307 7.88 -4.16 21.19
N PHE A 308 6.62 -4.43 20.88
CA PHE A 308 6.17 -5.08 19.64
C PHE A 308 5.24 -4.17 18.83
N SER A 309 5.31 -2.85 19.04
CA SER A 309 4.49 -1.87 18.31
C SER A 309 4.76 -1.83 16.80
N ASP A 310 5.91 -2.35 16.36
CA ASP A 310 6.22 -2.64 14.96
C ASP A 310 6.57 -4.13 14.82
N ILE A 311 5.55 -4.98 14.92
CA ILE A 311 5.73 -6.44 14.86
C ILE A 311 6.25 -6.87 13.49
N GLN A 312 5.94 -6.13 12.42
CA GLN A 312 6.40 -6.46 11.06
C GLN A 312 7.91 -6.35 10.95
N SER A 313 8.53 -5.29 11.49
CA SER A 313 10.00 -5.17 11.54
C SER A 313 10.66 -6.34 12.29
N VAL A 314 10.00 -6.87 13.33
CA VAL A 314 10.48 -8.04 14.07
C VAL A 314 10.38 -9.30 13.20
N ILE A 315 9.23 -9.53 12.56
CA ILE A 315 9.01 -10.66 11.64
C ILE A 315 10.04 -10.65 10.52
N ASP A 316 10.24 -9.51 9.86
CA ASP A 316 11.17 -9.37 8.75
C ASP A 316 12.60 -9.68 9.20
N THR A 317 13.01 -9.19 10.36
CA THR A 317 14.36 -9.48 10.90
C THR A 317 14.53 -10.96 11.22
N VAL A 318 13.57 -11.57 11.91
CA VAL A 318 13.65 -12.98 12.32
C VAL A 318 13.66 -13.87 11.08
N THR A 319 12.75 -13.67 10.13
CA THR A 319 12.67 -14.47 8.90
C THR A 319 13.92 -14.29 8.03
N GLN A 320 14.46 -13.07 7.90
CA GLN A 320 15.70 -12.82 7.15
C GLN A 320 16.93 -13.46 7.81
N CYS A 321 17.00 -13.50 9.14
CA CYS A 321 18.15 -14.09 9.84
C CYS A 321 18.06 -15.61 9.91
N THR A 322 16.85 -16.18 10.00
CA THR A 322 16.65 -17.62 10.19
C THR A 322 16.42 -18.39 8.89
N ASP A 323 16.01 -17.71 7.81
CA ASP A 323 15.52 -18.32 6.57
C ASP A 323 14.34 -19.28 6.81
N LEU A 324 13.55 -19.01 7.86
CA LEU A 324 12.34 -19.76 8.21
C LEU A 324 11.11 -18.85 8.14
N PRO A 325 10.02 -19.29 7.48
CA PRO A 325 8.81 -18.49 7.39
C PRO A 325 8.00 -18.53 8.70
N ILE A 326 7.26 -17.46 8.97
CA ILE A 326 6.21 -17.46 10.00
C ILE A 326 4.99 -18.21 9.46
N HIS A 327 4.45 -19.12 10.27
CA HIS A 327 3.23 -19.83 9.89
C HIS A 327 2.03 -18.85 9.82
N PRO A 328 1.15 -18.92 8.81
CA PRO A 328 0.07 -17.93 8.64
C PRO A 328 -0.93 -17.82 9.81
N ARG A 329 -0.97 -18.84 10.68
CA ARG A 329 -1.83 -18.87 11.89
C ARG A 329 -1.04 -18.74 13.19
N TYR A 330 0.24 -18.41 13.11
CA TYR A 330 1.08 -18.27 14.27
C TYR A 330 0.57 -17.10 15.13
N PRO A 331 0.34 -17.27 16.45
CA PRO A 331 -0.27 -16.24 17.28
C PRO A 331 0.38 -14.87 17.09
N TRP A 332 -0.45 -13.84 16.91
CA TRP A 332 -0.08 -12.43 16.74
C TRP A 332 0.71 -12.07 15.46
N ALA A 333 1.55 -12.96 14.95
CA ALA A 333 2.45 -12.67 13.84
C ALA A 333 1.99 -13.22 12.48
N GLY A 334 1.14 -14.24 12.47
CA GLY A 334 0.70 -14.88 11.24
C GLY A 334 -0.26 -14.02 10.42
N ASP A 335 -0.10 -14.03 9.10
CA ASP A 335 -0.90 -13.24 8.14
C ASP A 335 -2.43 -13.36 8.26
N LEU A 336 -2.94 -14.41 8.93
CA LEU A 336 -4.37 -14.70 9.05
C LEU A 336 -4.93 -14.44 10.45
N VAL A 337 -4.12 -14.02 11.43
CA VAL A 337 -4.57 -13.96 12.84
C VAL A 337 -5.50 -12.79 13.13
N TYR A 338 -5.43 -11.74 12.33
CA TYR A 338 -6.35 -10.60 12.40
C TYR A 338 -7.50 -10.72 11.40
N THR A 339 -7.49 -11.73 10.53
CA THR A 339 -8.43 -11.85 9.40
C THR A 339 -9.74 -12.54 9.77
N ALA A 340 -10.87 -11.98 9.33
CA ALA A 340 -12.17 -12.63 9.32
C ALA A 340 -12.64 -12.95 7.89
N PHE A 341 -12.69 -14.23 7.53
CA PHE A 341 -13.21 -14.69 6.22
C PHE A 341 -14.75 -14.76 6.17
N SER A 342 -15.40 -15.00 7.30
CA SER A 342 -16.85 -15.12 7.38
C SER A 342 -17.51 -13.75 7.25
N GLY A 343 -18.45 -13.61 6.32
CA GLY A 343 -19.25 -12.39 6.18
C GLY A 343 -20.01 -11.98 7.44
N SER A 344 -20.43 -12.93 8.28
CA SER A 344 -21.08 -12.61 9.56
C SER A 344 -20.09 -12.08 10.60
N HIS A 345 -18.86 -12.58 10.63
CA HIS A 345 -17.80 -12.06 11.50
C HIS A 345 -17.37 -10.66 11.04
N GLN A 346 -17.22 -10.45 9.73
CA GLN A 346 -16.94 -9.13 9.15
C GLN A 346 -18.01 -8.10 9.53
N ASP A 347 -19.30 -8.45 9.44
CA ASP A 347 -20.41 -7.58 9.85
C ASP A 347 -20.38 -7.28 11.35
N ALA A 348 -20.11 -8.27 12.19
CA ALA A 348 -19.99 -8.10 13.64
C ALA A 348 -18.80 -7.20 14.02
N ILE A 349 -17.64 -7.39 13.40
CA ILE A 349 -16.45 -6.55 13.57
C ILE A 349 -16.77 -5.11 13.17
N LYS A 350 -17.39 -4.90 11.99
CA LYS A 350 -17.81 -3.57 11.53
C LYS A 350 -18.71 -2.86 12.53
N LYS A 351 -19.72 -3.57 13.07
CA LYS A 351 -20.60 -3.03 14.14
C LYS A 351 -19.83 -2.77 15.43
N GLY A 352 -18.87 -3.63 15.76
CA GLY A 352 -17.94 -3.46 16.87
C GLY A 352 -17.19 -2.13 16.78
N PHE A 353 -16.59 -1.82 15.62
CA PHE A 353 -15.87 -0.56 15.42
C PHE A 353 -16.79 0.67 15.52
N GLU A 354 -18.00 0.61 14.98
CA GLU A 354 -18.98 1.69 15.13
C GLU A 354 -19.28 1.97 16.61
N ALA A 355 -19.56 0.91 17.38
CA ALA A 355 -19.81 1.02 18.81
C ALA A 355 -18.56 1.46 19.59
N GLN A 356 -17.38 0.99 19.21
CA GLN A 356 -16.10 1.32 19.84
C GLN A 356 -15.80 2.81 19.76
N ARG A 357 -16.02 3.45 18.60
CA ARG A 357 -15.83 4.89 18.45
C ARG A 357 -16.68 5.71 19.43
N ILE A 358 -17.93 5.30 19.61
CA ILE A 358 -18.85 5.93 20.58
C ILE A 358 -18.36 5.68 22.01
N ARG A 359 -18.05 4.42 22.37
CA ARG A 359 -17.55 4.07 23.71
C ARG A 359 -16.27 4.81 24.08
N HIS A 360 -15.31 4.90 23.17
CA HIS A 360 -14.06 5.63 23.40
C HIS A 360 -14.28 7.13 23.53
N ALA A 361 -15.17 7.73 22.73
CA ALA A 361 -15.52 9.14 22.88
C ALA A 361 -16.19 9.43 24.23
N THR A 362 -17.11 8.56 24.68
CA THR A 362 -17.72 8.66 26.01
C THR A 362 -16.67 8.49 27.12
N ALA A 363 -15.81 7.47 27.03
CA ALA A 363 -14.75 7.24 28.02
C ALA A 363 -13.77 8.43 28.12
N ALA A 364 -13.42 9.03 26.98
CA ALA A 364 -12.60 10.24 26.94
C ALA A 364 -13.29 11.44 27.64
N GLN A 365 -14.59 11.62 27.45
CA GLN A 365 -15.36 12.69 28.10
C GLN A 365 -15.50 12.47 29.62
N GLU A 366 -15.66 11.22 30.05
CA GLU A 366 -15.83 10.84 31.45
C GLU A 366 -14.50 10.65 32.20
N GLY A 367 -13.37 10.67 31.49
CA GLY A 367 -12.05 10.41 32.07
C GLY A 367 -11.84 8.96 32.50
N THR A 368 -12.52 8.01 31.85
CA THR A 368 -12.42 6.56 32.15
C THR A 368 -11.55 5.84 31.11
N PRO A 369 -11.02 4.62 31.43
CA PRO A 369 -10.17 3.89 30.49
C PRO A 369 -10.89 3.50 29.19
N GLN A 370 -10.17 3.62 28.08
CA GLN A 370 -10.66 3.31 26.73
C GLN A 370 -10.47 1.83 26.38
N TYR A 371 -11.23 0.95 27.02
CA TYR A 371 -11.11 -0.49 26.79
C TYR A 371 -11.41 -0.90 25.34
N TRP A 372 -10.60 -1.83 24.82
CA TRP A 372 -10.85 -2.53 23.56
C TRP A 372 -11.97 -3.57 23.74
N ASP A 373 -13.00 -3.51 22.89
CA ASP A 373 -14.16 -4.40 22.96
C ASP A 373 -14.72 -4.65 21.55
N ILE A 374 -13.97 -5.38 20.73
CA ILE A 374 -14.35 -5.73 19.36
C ILE A 374 -14.63 -7.24 19.25
N PRO A 375 -15.76 -7.65 18.65
CA PRO A 375 -16.03 -9.07 18.42
C PRO A 375 -14.89 -9.74 17.64
N TYR A 376 -14.48 -10.92 18.08
CA TYR A 376 -13.46 -11.79 17.45
C TYR A 376 -12.01 -11.27 17.42
N LEU A 377 -11.75 -10.00 17.72
CA LEU A 377 -10.39 -9.43 17.74
C LEU A 377 -9.92 -9.27 19.19
N PRO A 378 -8.95 -10.09 19.68
CA PRO A 378 -8.50 -10.04 21.08
C PRO A 378 -7.64 -8.81 21.41
N ILE A 379 -7.07 -8.16 20.39
CA ILE A 379 -6.23 -6.97 20.48
C ILE A 379 -6.60 -6.01 19.36
N ASP A 380 -6.35 -4.72 19.53
CA ASP A 380 -6.34 -3.78 18.42
C ASP A 380 -5.11 -4.05 17.54
N PRO A 381 -5.25 -4.46 16.26
CA PRO A 381 -4.10 -4.68 15.40
C PRO A 381 -3.20 -3.43 15.28
N ALA A 382 -3.76 -2.23 15.45
CA ALA A 382 -2.99 -0.98 15.42
C ALA A 382 -1.94 -0.88 16.54
N ASP A 383 -2.17 -1.53 17.69
CA ASP A 383 -1.21 -1.58 18.81
C ASP A 383 0.10 -2.30 18.42
N LEU A 384 0.06 -3.11 17.37
CA LEU A 384 1.19 -3.88 16.84
C LEU A 384 1.68 -3.36 15.48
N GLY A 385 1.23 -2.17 15.07
CA GLY A 385 1.58 -1.56 13.79
C GLY A 385 0.90 -2.20 12.59
N GLN A 386 -0.10 -3.06 12.82
CA GLN A 386 -0.88 -3.70 11.77
C GLN A 386 -2.06 -2.83 11.35
N SER A 387 -2.48 -2.94 10.09
CA SER A 387 -3.58 -2.18 9.54
C SER A 387 -4.89 -2.97 9.53
N TYR A 388 -6.03 -2.25 9.50
CA TYR A 388 -7.35 -2.87 9.39
C TYR A 388 -7.56 -3.62 8.06
N GLU A 389 -6.78 -3.32 7.03
CA GLU A 389 -6.81 -4.04 5.74
C GLU A 389 -6.44 -5.53 5.92
N ALA A 390 -5.62 -5.86 6.93
CA ALA A 390 -5.32 -7.24 7.31
C ALA A 390 -6.53 -8.02 7.86
N VAL A 391 -7.60 -7.32 8.26
CA VAL A 391 -8.81 -7.92 8.86
C VAL A 391 -9.80 -8.43 7.81
N ILE A 392 -9.85 -7.81 6.62
CA ILE A 392 -10.82 -8.12 5.56
C ILE A 392 -10.11 -8.73 4.35
N ARG A 393 -9.99 -10.05 4.33
CA ARG A 393 -9.61 -10.82 3.12
C ARG A 393 -10.86 -11.32 2.41
N VAL A 394 -10.89 -11.20 1.09
CA VAL A 394 -12.05 -11.57 0.26
C VAL A 394 -11.79 -12.89 -0.46
N ASN A 395 -12.59 -13.89 -0.13
CA ASN A 395 -12.68 -15.17 -0.85
C ASN A 395 -14.15 -15.46 -1.23
N SER A 396 -14.42 -16.61 -1.84
CA SER A 396 -15.77 -17.02 -2.25
C SER A 396 -16.81 -17.07 -1.11
N GLN A 397 -16.38 -17.02 0.16
CA GLN A 397 -17.24 -16.99 1.35
C GLN A 397 -17.39 -15.59 1.99
N SER A 398 -16.69 -14.58 1.46
CA SER A 398 -16.69 -13.25 2.05
C SER A 398 -18.03 -12.53 1.89
N GLY A 399 -18.37 -11.66 2.83
CA GLY A 399 -19.67 -10.99 2.84
C GLY A 399 -19.71 -9.77 1.90
N LYS A 400 -20.92 -9.43 1.41
CA LYS A 400 -21.20 -8.20 0.63
C LYS A 400 -20.65 -6.92 1.28
N GLY A 401 -20.67 -6.88 2.62
CA GLY A 401 -20.21 -5.73 3.39
C GLY A 401 -18.69 -5.50 3.34
N GLY A 402 -17.89 -6.57 3.24
CA GLY A 402 -16.42 -6.46 3.16
C GLY A 402 -15.97 -5.83 1.84
N ILE A 403 -16.55 -6.28 0.72
CA ILE A 403 -16.24 -5.74 -0.62
C ILE A 403 -16.62 -4.25 -0.71
N ALA A 404 -17.80 -3.89 -0.21
CA ALA A 404 -18.25 -2.50 -0.23
C ALA A 404 -17.34 -1.58 0.59
N TYR A 405 -16.83 -2.07 1.72
CA TYR A 405 -15.87 -1.33 2.54
C TYR A 405 -14.55 -1.09 1.79
N LEU A 406 -13.99 -2.11 1.12
CA LEU A 406 -12.74 -1.99 0.36
C LEU A 406 -12.88 -0.99 -0.81
N VAL A 407 -13.98 -1.03 -1.56
CA VAL A 407 -14.25 -0.04 -2.62
C VAL A 407 -14.35 1.37 -2.06
N LYS A 408 -15.05 1.54 -0.91
CA LYS A 408 -15.16 2.84 -0.25
C LYS A 408 -13.79 3.37 0.20
N GLN A 409 -12.95 2.51 0.78
CA GLN A 409 -11.64 2.93 1.30
C GLN A 409 -10.64 3.27 0.18
N HIS A 410 -10.52 2.41 -0.84
CA HIS A 410 -9.48 2.55 -1.87
C HIS A 410 -9.89 3.35 -3.09
N LEU A 411 -11.20 3.42 -3.40
CA LEU A 411 -11.71 4.20 -4.53
C LEU A 411 -12.51 5.43 -4.09
N GLN A 412 -12.76 5.60 -2.78
CA GLN A 412 -13.57 6.69 -2.22
C GLN A 412 -15.01 6.71 -2.73
N LEU A 413 -15.55 5.54 -3.09
CA LEU A 413 -16.88 5.38 -3.67
C LEU A 413 -17.80 4.62 -2.71
N ASP A 414 -18.81 5.31 -2.16
CA ASP A 414 -19.85 4.70 -1.34
C ASP A 414 -21.01 4.16 -2.21
N MET A 415 -20.91 2.89 -2.60
CA MET A 415 -21.89 2.25 -3.47
C MET A 415 -23.27 2.13 -2.81
N PRO A 416 -24.37 2.41 -3.54
CA PRO A 416 -25.73 2.10 -3.09
C PRO A 416 -25.93 0.61 -2.80
N ARG A 417 -26.80 0.27 -1.85
CA ARG A 417 -27.02 -1.12 -1.41
C ARG A 417 -27.34 -2.10 -2.55
N LYS A 418 -28.11 -1.66 -3.56
CA LYS A 418 -28.42 -2.49 -4.74
C LYS A 418 -27.19 -2.74 -5.61
N MET A 419 -26.36 -1.71 -5.83
CA MET A 419 -25.11 -1.83 -6.55
C MET A 419 -24.08 -2.69 -5.81
N GLN A 420 -24.02 -2.61 -4.46
CA GLN A 420 -23.19 -3.52 -3.65
C GLN A 420 -23.54 -4.99 -3.92
N VAL A 421 -24.83 -5.31 -4.09
CA VAL A 421 -25.28 -6.67 -4.43
C VAL A 421 -24.85 -7.05 -5.85
N ALA A 422 -25.00 -6.15 -6.82
CA ALA A 422 -24.62 -6.40 -8.21
C ALA A 422 -23.09 -6.61 -8.35
N PHE A 423 -22.28 -5.74 -7.73
CA PHE A 423 -20.83 -5.86 -7.77
C PHE A 423 -20.32 -7.09 -7.03
N TYR A 424 -21.00 -7.48 -5.94
CA TYR A 424 -20.68 -8.72 -5.24
C TYR A 424 -20.81 -9.95 -6.14
N GLN A 425 -21.82 -10.01 -7.01
CA GLN A 425 -21.97 -11.11 -7.97
C GLN A 425 -20.79 -11.18 -8.95
N VAL A 426 -20.31 -10.02 -9.42
CA VAL A 426 -19.13 -9.94 -10.29
C VAL A 426 -17.89 -10.49 -9.58
N ILE A 427 -17.68 -10.11 -8.32
CA ILE A 427 -16.56 -10.62 -7.52
C ILE A 427 -16.69 -12.13 -7.27
N GLN A 428 -17.90 -12.65 -7.03
CA GLN A 428 -18.10 -14.10 -6.92
C GLN A 428 -17.71 -14.82 -8.21
N GLU A 429 -18.12 -14.33 -9.37
CA GLU A 429 -17.75 -14.93 -10.66
C GLU A 429 -16.23 -14.92 -10.91
N VAL A 430 -15.54 -13.84 -10.53
CA VAL A 430 -14.08 -13.75 -10.64
C VAL A 430 -13.40 -14.71 -9.66
N SER A 431 -13.84 -14.73 -8.41
CA SER A 431 -13.31 -15.60 -7.35
C SER A 431 -13.50 -17.08 -7.67
N ASP A 432 -14.70 -17.48 -8.11
CA ASP A 432 -15.03 -18.85 -8.48
C ASP A 432 -14.21 -19.34 -9.68
N ARG A 433 -13.90 -18.45 -10.63
CA ARG A 433 -13.06 -18.76 -11.79
C ARG A 433 -11.59 -18.95 -11.41
N GLU A 434 -11.07 -18.11 -10.51
CA GLU A 434 -9.64 -18.10 -10.18
C GLU A 434 -9.28 -19.03 -9.01
N ALA A 435 -10.27 -19.49 -8.24
CA ALA A 435 -10.11 -20.41 -7.10
C ALA A 435 -9.02 -19.99 -6.10
N ARG A 436 -8.77 -18.69 -5.98
CA ARG A 436 -7.78 -18.08 -5.08
C ARG A 436 -8.38 -16.89 -4.34
N GLU A 437 -7.67 -16.46 -3.29
CA GLU A 437 -8.00 -15.24 -2.58
C GLU A 437 -7.91 -14.02 -3.50
N MET A 438 -8.86 -13.10 -3.37
CA MET A 438 -8.86 -11.83 -4.10
C MET A 438 -8.17 -10.76 -3.27
N THR A 439 -7.10 -10.20 -3.84
CA THR A 439 -6.39 -9.05 -3.26
C THR A 439 -7.22 -7.78 -3.41
N VAL A 440 -6.87 -6.74 -2.65
CA VAL A 440 -7.47 -5.39 -2.82
C VAL A 440 -7.29 -4.89 -4.25
N GLU A 441 -6.13 -5.16 -4.86
CA GLU A 441 -5.86 -4.81 -6.24
C GLU A 441 -6.79 -5.57 -7.20
N ASP A 442 -7.01 -6.87 -6.99
CA ASP A 442 -7.95 -7.66 -7.79
C ASP A 442 -9.37 -7.07 -7.73
N ILE A 443 -9.85 -6.72 -6.53
CA ILE A 443 -11.20 -6.16 -6.33
C ILE A 443 -11.34 -4.78 -6.96
N THR A 444 -10.37 -3.89 -6.74
CA THR A 444 -10.41 -2.54 -7.29
C THR A 444 -10.26 -2.54 -8.82
N ASN A 445 -9.43 -3.43 -9.39
CA ASN A 445 -9.33 -3.63 -10.83
C ASN A 445 -10.60 -4.25 -11.41
N ALA A 446 -11.22 -5.22 -10.73
CA ALA A 446 -12.50 -5.78 -11.13
C ALA A 446 -13.61 -4.70 -11.12
N PHE A 447 -13.64 -3.83 -10.11
CA PHE A 447 -14.57 -2.70 -10.05
C PHE A 447 -14.36 -1.75 -11.24
N ARG A 448 -13.12 -1.31 -11.44
CA ARG A 448 -12.73 -0.39 -12.52
C ARG A 448 -13.07 -0.95 -13.90
N SER A 449 -12.81 -2.23 -14.12
CA SER A 449 -13.07 -2.90 -15.41
C SER A 449 -14.56 -3.08 -15.66
N THR A 450 -15.31 -3.49 -14.64
CA THR A 450 -16.77 -3.75 -14.74
C THR A 450 -17.56 -2.48 -15.03
N TYR A 451 -17.20 -1.39 -14.35
CA TYR A 451 -17.91 -0.11 -14.42
C TYR A 451 -17.17 0.94 -15.26
N HIS A 452 -16.15 0.53 -16.02
CA HIS A 452 -15.38 1.41 -16.91
C HIS A 452 -14.88 2.69 -16.23
N TYR A 453 -14.33 2.54 -15.02
CA TYR A 453 -13.96 3.63 -14.12
C TYR A 453 -12.43 3.72 -13.96
N GLY A 454 -11.88 4.94 -13.86
CA GLY A 454 -10.49 5.15 -13.46
C GLY A 454 -9.46 5.32 -14.59
N GLY A 455 -9.85 5.89 -15.75
CA GLY A 455 -8.94 6.34 -16.81
C GLY A 455 -9.01 5.52 -18.11
N SER A 456 -8.19 5.89 -19.11
CA SER A 456 -8.21 5.32 -20.47
C SER A 456 -8.00 3.80 -20.52
N LYS A 457 -7.22 3.24 -19.59
CA LYS A 457 -7.00 1.80 -19.44
C LYS A 457 -8.30 1.01 -19.22
N PHE A 458 -9.28 1.62 -18.54
CA PHE A 458 -10.56 0.99 -18.21
C PHE A 458 -11.71 1.55 -19.05
N ALA A 459 -11.42 2.40 -20.04
CA ALA A 459 -12.44 3.03 -20.86
C ALA A 459 -13.25 1.97 -21.61
N GLY A 460 -14.57 2.11 -21.59
CA GLY A 460 -15.46 1.36 -22.46
C GLY A 460 -15.42 1.89 -23.89
N ARG A 461 -16.24 1.30 -24.76
CA ARG A 461 -16.35 1.66 -26.18
C ARG A 461 -16.86 3.09 -26.40
N LEU A 462 -17.66 3.59 -25.48
CA LEU A 462 -18.16 4.96 -25.43
C LEU A 462 -17.42 5.75 -24.35
N SER A 463 -16.93 6.95 -24.67
CA SER A 463 -16.44 7.90 -23.67
C SER A 463 -16.89 9.32 -23.97
N LEU A 464 -17.35 10.02 -22.93
CA LEU A 464 -17.78 11.42 -23.02
C LEU A 464 -16.57 12.34 -22.96
N ARG A 465 -16.34 13.12 -24.02
CA ARG A 465 -15.20 14.05 -24.13
C ARG A 465 -15.57 15.44 -23.65
N ASN A 466 -16.57 16.04 -24.29
CA ASN A 466 -17.12 17.33 -23.92
C ASN A 466 -18.64 17.29 -24.01
N PHE A 467 -19.29 18.17 -23.26
CA PHE A 467 -20.72 18.37 -23.35
C PHE A 467 -21.09 19.79 -22.96
N LYS A 468 -22.24 20.21 -23.44
CA LYS A 468 -22.92 21.42 -23.02
C LYS A 468 -24.39 21.08 -22.83
N ILE A 469 -24.95 21.54 -21.72
CA ILE A 469 -26.40 21.52 -21.48
C ILE A 469 -26.92 22.95 -21.68
N SER A 470 -27.91 23.11 -22.54
CA SER A 470 -28.61 24.38 -22.76
C SER A 470 -30.12 24.23 -22.63
N HIS A 471 -30.81 25.33 -22.37
CA HIS A 471 -32.26 25.40 -22.46
C HIS A 471 -32.68 25.56 -23.92
N GLU A 472 -33.76 24.89 -24.33
CA GLU A 472 -34.44 25.21 -25.58
C GLU A 472 -35.10 26.60 -25.44
N PRO A 473 -34.93 27.51 -26.42
CA PRO A 473 -35.80 28.68 -26.54
C PRO A 473 -37.20 28.18 -26.94
N GLY A 474 -38.24 28.51 -26.18
CA GLY A 474 -39.62 28.26 -26.61
C GLY A 474 -39.94 29.06 -27.86
N ASP A 475 -40.60 28.43 -28.83
CA ASP A 475 -40.93 29.04 -30.14
C ASP A 475 -42.05 30.10 -30.08
N ASP A 476 -42.60 30.42 -28.90
CA ASP A 476 -43.67 31.42 -28.76
C ASP A 476 -43.56 32.22 -27.44
N PRO A 477 -43.42 33.57 -27.46
CA PRO A 477 -43.37 34.40 -26.24
C PRO A 477 -44.67 34.42 -25.42
N ASN A 478 -45.77 33.82 -25.93
CA ASN A 478 -47.09 33.85 -25.31
C ASN A 478 -47.60 32.50 -24.78
N ASP A 479 -46.80 31.43 -24.81
CA ASP A 479 -47.24 30.14 -24.26
C ASP A 479 -46.99 30.09 -22.74
N SER A 480 -48.02 30.39 -21.97
CA SER A 480 -48.07 30.23 -20.53
C SER A 480 -48.51 28.80 -20.15
N GLY A 481 -47.74 27.81 -20.57
CA GLY A 481 -47.88 26.40 -20.17
C GLY A 481 -46.86 26.01 -19.11
N ASP A 482 -47.31 25.35 -18.04
CA ASP A 482 -46.51 24.79 -16.92
C ASP A 482 -45.61 23.59 -17.34
N GLU A 483 -45.04 23.58 -18.56
CA GLU A 483 -44.07 22.57 -18.97
C GLU A 483 -42.63 23.03 -18.66
N ALA A 484 -41.91 22.23 -17.88
CA ALA A 484 -40.52 22.52 -17.54
C ALA A 484 -39.68 22.67 -18.83
N PRO A 485 -38.87 23.74 -18.96
CA PRO A 485 -38.18 24.04 -20.21
C PRO A 485 -37.27 22.86 -20.61
N GLY A 486 -37.48 22.38 -21.84
CA GLY A 486 -36.66 21.32 -22.44
C GLY A 486 -35.17 21.63 -22.32
N ARG A 487 -34.39 20.63 -21.94
CA ARG A 487 -32.92 20.70 -21.93
C ARG A 487 -32.39 19.98 -23.15
N ARG A 488 -31.48 20.65 -23.83
CA ARG A 488 -30.73 20.11 -24.95
C ARG A 488 -29.33 19.74 -24.50
N PHE A 489 -28.94 18.50 -24.82
CA PHE A 489 -27.57 18.02 -24.73
C PHE A 489 -26.89 18.20 -26.08
N ASP A 490 -25.74 18.88 -26.09
CA ASP A 490 -24.81 18.92 -27.23
C ASP A 490 -23.47 18.43 -26.73
N GLY A 491 -22.97 17.30 -27.23
CA GLY A 491 -21.69 16.75 -26.75
C GLY A 491 -20.97 15.88 -27.76
N THR A 492 -19.68 15.69 -27.49
CA THR A 492 -18.81 14.82 -28.28
C THR A 492 -18.57 13.52 -27.53
N VAL A 493 -19.00 12.42 -28.12
CA VAL A 493 -18.80 11.06 -27.61
C VAL A 493 -17.79 10.35 -28.53
N SER A 494 -16.73 9.81 -27.96
CA SER A 494 -15.87 8.85 -28.64
C SER A 494 -16.59 7.51 -28.70
N VAL A 495 -16.76 6.95 -29.89
CA VAL A 495 -17.39 5.65 -30.13
C VAL A 495 -16.38 4.79 -30.89
N ASP A 496 -15.87 3.74 -30.23
CA ASP A 496 -14.83 2.86 -30.78
C ASP A 496 -13.59 3.65 -31.27
N GLY A 497 -13.22 4.70 -30.51
CA GLY A 497 -12.10 5.59 -30.82
C GLY A 497 -12.41 6.71 -31.82
N VAL A 498 -13.60 6.75 -32.42
CA VAL A 498 -14.00 7.78 -33.39
C VAL A 498 -14.92 8.81 -32.72
N TYR A 499 -14.57 10.09 -32.83
CA TYR A 499 -15.38 11.16 -32.25
C TYR A 499 -16.67 11.41 -33.02
N ARG A 500 -17.78 11.51 -32.29
CA ARG A 500 -19.12 11.79 -32.82
C ARG A 500 -19.76 12.91 -32.03
N VAL A 501 -20.24 13.93 -32.74
CA VAL A 501 -21.13 14.93 -32.15
C VAL A 501 -22.52 14.33 -32.08
N VAL A 502 -23.08 14.27 -30.87
CA VAL A 502 -24.42 13.75 -30.62
C VAL A 502 -25.26 14.81 -29.92
N ARG A 503 -26.52 14.90 -30.33
CA ARG A 503 -27.48 15.88 -29.84
C ARG A 503 -28.76 15.17 -29.42
N GLY A 504 -29.35 15.60 -28.33
CA GLY A 504 -30.60 15.03 -27.84
C GLY A 504 -31.32 15.98 -26.90
N ASN A 505 -32.62 15.80 -26.81
CA ASN A 505 -33.53 16.63 -26.04
C ASN A 505 -34.16 15.83 -24.90
N GLY A 506 -34.37 16.47 -23.76
CA GLY A 506 -34.97 15.82 -22.60
C GLY A 506 -35.27 16.79 -21.47
N ASN A 507 -35.98 16.33 -20.44
CA ASN A 507 -36.32 17.14 -19.27
C ASN A 507 -35.14 17.35 -18.28
N GLY A 508 -33.98 16.75 -18.54
CA GLY A 508 -32.81 16.78 -17.67
C GLY A 508 -31.54 16.33 -18.42
N PRO A 509 -30.34 16.52 -17.87
CA PRO A 509 -29.08 16.15 -18.54
C PRO A 509 -29.00 14.67 -18.92
N LEU A 510 -29.47 13.78 -18.05
CA LEU A 510 -29.40 12.33 -18.31
C LEU A 510 -30.42 11.88 -19.36
N SER A 511 -31.63 12.46 -19.35
CA SER A 511 -32.66 12.11 -20.33
C SER A 511 -32.34 12.65 -21.72
N SER A 512 -31.74 13.84 -21.82
CA SER A 512 -31.29 14.39 -23.10
C SER A 512 -30.08 13.64 -23.67
N LEU A 513 -29.17 13.10 -22.83
CA LEU A 513 -28.13 12.19 -23.29
C LEU A 513 -28.70 10.84 -23.77
N LEU A 514 -29.68 10.25 -23.06
CA LEU A 514 -30.33 9.02 -23.52
C LEU A 514 -30.99 9.21 -24.89
N ASP A 515 -31.67 10.33 -25.10
CA ASP A 515 -32.24 10.69 -26.40
C ASP A 515 -31.16 10.81 -27.49
N ALA A 516 -30.03 11.45 -27.18
CA ALA A 516 -28.90 11.56 -28.10
C ALA A 516 -28.31 10.18 -28.47
N LEU A 517 -28.13 9.29 -27.49
CA LEU A 517 -27.63 7.93 -27.72
C LEU A 517 -28.61 7.10 -28.54
N LYS A 518 -29.91 7.26 -28.33
CA LYS A 518 -30.94 6.60 -29.14
C LYS A 518 -30.90 7.10 -30.59
N ALA A 519 -30.92 8.41 -30.79
CA ALA A 519 -30.99 9.02 -32.12
C ALA A 519 -29.74 8.74 -32.97
N HIS A 520 -28.56 8.74 -32.36
CA HIS A 520 -27.29 8.65 -33.09
C HIS A 520 -26.65 7.26 -33.07
N LEU A 521 -26.96 6.41 -32.08
CA LEU A 521 -26.31 5.11 -31.88
C LEU A 521 -27.29 3.93 -31.76
N ASP A 522 -28.60 4.15 -31.88
CA ASP A 522 -29.63 3.10 -31.73
C ASP A 522 -29.57 2.37 -30.37
N LEU A 523 -29.27 3.15 -29.32
CA LEU A 523 -29.16 2.70 -27.94
C LEU A 523 -30.36 3.21 -27.12
N ASP A 524 -31.39 2.36 -26.99
CA ASP A 524 -32.65 2.72 -26.32
C ASP A 524 -32.74 2.16 -24.89
N PHE A 525 -32.44 3.02 -23.91
CA PHE A 525 -32.41 2.68 -22.48
C PHE A 525 -33.26 3.66 -21.65
N ALA A 526 -33.63 3.24 -20.44
CA ALA A 526 -34.28 4.07 -19.43
C ALA A 526 -33.54 3.96 -18.09
N ILE A 527 -33.62 5.01 -17.27
CA ILE A 527 -33.04 5.04 -15.91
C ILE A 527 -34.03 4.40 -14.93
N ARG A 528 -33.54 3.44 -14.14
CA ARG A 528 -34.28 2.79 -13.06
C ARG A 528 -33.97 3.42 -11.71
N ASP A 529 -32.71 3.73 -11.44
CA ASP A 529 -32.25 4.24 -10.16
C ASP A 529 -31.11 5.26 -10.37
N TYR A 530 -31.05 6.27 -9.49
CA TYR A 530 -30.04 7.32 -9.49
C TYR A 530 -29.72 7.72 -8.06
N THR A 531 -28.44 7.75 -7.71
CA THR A 531 -27.96 8.23 -6.41
C THR A 531 -26.64 8.96 -6.58
N GLU A 532 -26.38 9.92 -5.70
CA GLU A 532 -25.17 10.74 -5.72
C GLU A 532 -24.69 11.05 -4.29
N HIS A 533 -23.38 11.30 -4.15
CA HIS A 533 -22.80 11.91 -2.95
C HIS A 533 -21.51 12.65 -3.25
N THR A 534 -21.06 13.47 -2.30
CA THR A 534 -19.81 14.21 -2.37
C THR A 534 -18.63 13.35 -1.94
N VAL A 535 -17.53 13.39 -2.69
CA VAL A 535 -16.25 12.75 -2.41
C VAL A 535 -15.19 13.82 -2.14
N GLY A 536 -14.51 13.71 -0.99
CA GLY A 536 -13.51 14.68 -0.52
C GLY A 536 -14.10 15.81 0.33
N GLU A 537 -13.22 16.64 0.93
CA GLU A 537 -13.58 17.80 1.76
C GLU A 537 -13.05 19.10 1.13
N GLY A 538 -13.80 20.20 1.25
CA GLY A 538 -13.36 21.54 0.81
C GLY A 538 -13.74 21.94 -0.63
N GLN A 539 -13.05 22.96 -1.16
CA GLN A 539 -13.34 23.56 -2.47
C GLN A 539 -13.01 22.65 -3.68
N ASP A 540 -12.24 21.58 -3.48
CA ASP A 540 -11.86 20.60 -4.51
C ASP A 540 -12.72 19.32 -4.47
N SER A 541 -13.88 19.37 -3.80
CA SER A 541 -14.80 18.23 -3.70
C SER A 541 -15.39 17.83 -5.05
N LYS A 542 -15.55 16.51 -5.27
CA LYS A 542 -16.12 15.94 -6.49
C LYS A 542 -17.47 15.28 -6.18
N ALA A 543 -18.33 15.17 -7.19
CA ALA A 543 -19.57 14.41 -7.10
C ALA A 543 -19.37 13.00 -7.64
N ALA A 544 -19.74 11.97 -6.86
CA ALA A 544 -19.85 10.59 -7.34
C ALA A 544 -21.32 10.27 -7.60
N SER A 545 -21.63 9.82 -8.81
CA SER A 545 -22.98 9.46 -9.24
C SER A 545 -23.05 7.98 -9.63
N TYR A 546 -24.18 7.34 -9.32
CA TYR A 546 -24.47 5.94 -9.63
C TYR A 546 -25.81 5.86 -10.37
N VAL A 547 -25.80 5.25 -11.55
CA VAL A 547 -26.97 5.14 -12.44
C VAL A 547 -27.25 3.67 -12.71
N GLU A 548 -28.49 3.23 -12.52
CA GLU A 548 -28.97 1.93 -12.99
C GLU A 548 -29.82 2.13 -14.26
N ILE A 549 -29.47 1.47 -15.36
CA ILE A 549 -30.24 1.50 -16.61
C ILE A 549 -30.88 0.15 -16.94
N VAL A 550 -31.95 0.22 -17.73
CA VAL A 550 -32.75 -0.91 -18.21
C VAL A 550 -33.17 -0.68 -19.66
N PRO A 551 -33.56 -1.72 -20.42
CA PRO A 551 -34.13 -1.53 -21.75
C PRO A 551 -35.37 -0.62 -21.69
N ALA A 552 -35.47 0.37 -22.57
CA ALA A 552 -36.54 1.39 -22.49
C ALA A 552 -37.96 0.79 -22.57
N GLY A 553 -38.12 -0.28 -23.38
CA GLY A 553 -39.38 -1.00 -23.55
C GLY A 553 -39.78 -1.93 -22.39
N ASP A 554 -38.89 -2.17 -21.42
CA ASP A 554 -39.16 -3.04 -20.27
C ASP A 554 -38.53 -2.49 -18.99
N ARG A 555 -39.20 -1.50 -18.39
CA ARG A 555 -38.74 -0.86 -17.14
C ARG A 555 -38.64 -1.84 -15.96
N LYS A 556 -39.37 -2.96 -16.00
CA LYS A 556 -39.37 -4.00 -14.97
C LYS A 556 -38.45 -5.17 -15.30
N SER A 557 -37.61 -5.05 -16.33
CA SER A 557 -36.71 -6.12 -16.76
C SER A 557 -35.85 -6.66 -15.61
N ALA A 558 -35.69 -7.97 -15.52
CA ALA A 558 -34.70 -8.54 -14.61
C ALA A 558 -33.27 -8.15 -15.00
N LYS A 559 -33.05 -7.74 -16.26
CA LYS A 559 -31.75 -7.29 -16.77
C LYS A 559 -31.59 -5.79 -16.52
N SER A 560 -30.56 -5.42 -15.76
CA SER A 560 -30.14 -4.03 -15.55
C SER A 560 -28.63 -3.91 -15.48
N TRP A 561 -28.14 -2.69 -15.67
CA TRP A 561 -26.73 -2.37 -15.66
C TRP A 561 -26.47 -1.13 -14.83
N TRP A 562 -25.49 -1.23 -13.94
CA TRP A 562 -25.04 -0.11 -13.12
C TRP A 562 -23.86 0.58 -13.80
N GLY A 563 -23.77 1.88 -13.62
CA GLY A 563 -22.60 2.67 -13.97
C GLY A 563 -22.26 3.67 -12.89
N VAL A 564 -21.00 4.09 -12.88
CA VAL A 564 -20.44 5.04 -11.91
C VAL A 564 -19.72 6.17 -12.64
N GLY A 565 -19.88 7.38 -12.13
CA GLY A 565 -19.22 8.58 -12.62
C GLY A 565 -18.65 9.38 -11.47
N LEU A 566 -17.54 10.07 -11.74
CA LEU A 566 -16.92 11.02 -10.82
C LEU A 566 -16.52 12.25 -11.62
N ASP A 567 -16.98 13.42 -11.20
CA ASP A 567 -16.66 14.69 -11.86
C ASP A 567 -16.76 15.84 -10.83
N SER A 568 -16.09 16.96 -11.10
CA SER A 568 -16.26 18.20 -10.32
C SER A 568 -17.64 18.83 -10.55
N ASP A 569 -18.26 18.57 -11.70
CA ASP A 569 -19.63 18.96 -12.00
C ASP A 569 -20.60 17.81 -11.73
N ILE A 570 -21.67 18.09 -10.98
CA ILE A 570 -22.74 17.11 -10.68
C ILE A 570 -23.36 16.57 -11.97
N ALA A 571 -23.64 17.45 -12.95
CA ALA A 571 -24.19 17.00 -14.23
C ALA A 571 -23.19 16.14 -14.99
N GLY A 572 -21.91 16.56 -15.03
CA GLY A 572 -20.82 15.77 -15.60
C GLY A 572 -20.70 14.38 -14.97
N SER A 573 -20.80 14.28 -13.65
CA SER A 573 -20.71 13.01 -12.92
C SER A 573 -21.85 12.06 -13.31
N GLY A 574 -23.09 12.55 -13.33
CA GLY A 574 -24.24 11.77 -13.77
C GLY A 574 -24.14 11.31 -15.23
N LEU A 575 -23.69 12.17 -16.14
CA LEU A 575 -23.53 11.82 -17.56
C LEU A 575 -22.46 10.74 -17.76
N ARG A 576 -21.34 10.82 -17.02
CA ARG A 576 -20.30 9.78 -17.03
C ARG A 576 -20.81 8.46 -16.46
N ALA A 577 -21.58 8.50 -15.37
CA ALA A 577 -22.21 7.32 -14.79
C ALA A 577 -23.17 6.64 -15.78
N LEU A 578 -23.92 7.43 -16.55
CA LEU A 578 -24.80 6.91 -17.60
C LEU A 578 -24.01 6.24 -18.74
N ILE A 579 -22.94 6.88 -19.24
CA ILE A 579 -22.06 6.28 -20.27
C ILE A 579 -21.40 4.99 -19.76
N SER A 580 -20.97 4.97 -18.48
CA SER A 580 -20.45 3.78 -17.81
C SER A 580 -21.48 2.63 -17.85
N ALA A 581 -22.73 2.89 -17.45
CA ALA A 581 -23.80 1.90 -17.46
C ALA A 581 -24.13 1.39 -18.88
N VAL A 582 -24.12 2.29 -19.88
CA VAL A 582 -24.33 1.94 -21.29
C VAL A 582 -23.20 1.07 -21.82
N ASN A 583 -21.94 1.35 -21.49
CA ASN A 583 -20.82 0.50 -21.87
C ASN A 583 -20.98 -0.93 -21.35
N SER A 584 -21.41 -1.10 -20.10
CA SER A 584 -21.71 -2.41 -19.52
C SER A 584 -22.89 -3.11 -20.22
N ALA A 585 -23.80 -2.35 -20.83
CA ALA A 585 -24.99 -2.88 -21.50
C ALA A 585 -24.76 -3.32 -22.95
N ILE A 586 -23.89 -2.63 -23.69
CA ILE A 586 -23.74 -2.84 -25.15
C ILE A 586 -22.83 -4.02 -25.52
N GLY A 587 -21.86 -4.40 -24.68
CA GLY A 587 -20.88 -5.45 -24.99
C GLY A 587 -20.26 -5.27 -26.39
N ASP A 588 -20.24 -6.34 -27.18
CA ASP A 588 -19.70 -6.38 -28.55
C ASP A 588 -20.71 -6.00 -29.64
N ARG A 589 -21.85 -5.40 -29.29
CA ARG A 589 -22.89 -5.01 -30.26
C ARG A 589 -22.33 -4.09 -31.35
N THR A 590 -22.58 -4.38 -32.62
CA THR A 590 -22.25 -3.46 -33.72
C THR A 590 -23.04 -2.16 -33.59
N LEU A 591 -22.34 -1.02 -33.58
CA LEU A 591 -22.94 0.31 -33.51
C LEU A 591 -23.02 0.92 -34.93
N PRO A 592 -23.98 1.82 -35.21
CA PRO A 592 -24.12 2.43 -36.53
C PRO A 592 -22.82 3.04 -37.06
N GLU A 593 -22.47 2.83 -38.33
CA GLU A 593 -21.30 3.43 -38.97
C GLU A 593 -21.45 4.94 -39.16
N LEU A 594 -20.34 5.67 -39.10
CA LEU A 594 -20.29 7.10 -39.34
C LEU A 594 -20.44 7.37 -40.85
N LYS A 595 -21.61 7.89 -41.30
CA LYS A 595 -21.81 8.30 -42.70
C LYS A 595 -21.10 9.63 -42.99
N LEU A 596 -19.80 9.60 -43.28
CA LEU A 596 -18.97 10.76 -43.68
C LEU A 596 -19.02 11.05 -45.19
N SER A 597 -20.20 11.02 -45.83
CA SER A 597 -20.31 11.15 -47.29
C SER A 597 -21.25 12.25 -47.76
N VAL A 598 -20.96 13.52 -47.46
CA VAL A 598 -21.49 14.65 -48.23
C VAL A 598 -20.48 15.81 -48.22
N GLY A 599 -20.00 16.22 -49.39
CA GLY A 599 -19.26 17.47 -49.56
C GLY A 599 -20.15 18.69 -49.30
N PHE A 600 -19.54 19.88 -49.22
CA PHE A 600 -20.27 21.13 -49.01
C PHE A 600 -21.35 21.30 -50.08
N ASN A 601 -22.61 21.49 -49.66
CA ASN A 601 -23.75 21.76 -50.53
C ASN A 601 -24.48 23.05 -50.09
N ALA A 602 -25.48 23.49 -50.85
CA ALA A 602 -26.19 24.75 -50.61
C ALA A 602 -26.89 24.88 -49.24
N GLN A 603 -26.97 23.81 -48.44
CA GLN A 603 -27.56 23.79 -47.09
C GLN A 603 -26.51 23.81 -45.96
N SER A 604 -25.21 23.67 -46.26
CA SER A 604 -24.14 23.61 -45.27
C SER A 604 -23.89 24.98 -44.60
N GLY A 605 -23.82 24.99 -43.27
CA GLY A 605 -23.50 26.16 -42.45
C GLY A 605 -22.05 26.22 -41.96
N ALA A 606 -21.69 27.27 -41.22
CA ALA A 606 -20.34 27.46 -40.67
C ALA A 606 -19.93 26.33 -39.70
N GLU A 607 -20.89 25.77 -38.95
CA GLU A 607 -20.63 24.67 -38.01
C GLU A 607 -20.32 23.34 -38.71
N ASP A 608 -20.91 23.09 -39.88
CA ASP A 608 -20.67 21.87 -40.66
C ASP A 608 -19.25 21.86 -41.22
N VAL A 609 -18.80 23.01 -41.72
CA VAL A 609 -17.42 23.22 -42.18
C VAL A 609 -16.43 23.11 -41.01
N ALA A 610 -16.76 23.64 -39.84
CA ALA A 610 -15.92 23.53 -38.65
C ALA A 610 -15.79 22.08 -38.16
N SER A 611 -16.88 21.32 -38.15
CA SER A 611 -16.89 19.91 -37.76
C SER A 611 -16.03 19.06 -38.69
N LEU A 612 -16.01 19.39 -39.98
CA LEU A 612 -15.12 18.76 -40.95
C LEU A 612 -13.64 19.02 -40.59
N VAL A 613 -13.28 20.25 -40.22
CA VAL A 613 -11.91 20.59 -39.84
C VAL A 613 -11.47 19.89 -38.54
N VAL A 614 -12.37 19.74 -37.56
CA VAL A 614 -12.12 18.94 -36.35
C VAL A 614 -11.86 17.48 -36.73
N ASN A 615 -12.69 16.90 -37.60
CA ASN A 615 -12.56 15.50 -38.00
C ASN A 615 -11.33 15.24 -38.89
N ALA A 616 -10.97 16.19 -39.77
CA ALA A 616 -9.88 16.04 -40.73
C ALA A 616 -8.51 16.34 -40.13
N LEU A 617 -8.42 17.35 -39.26
CA LEU A 617 -7.17 17.94 -38.79
C LEU A 617 -7.02 17.92 -37.27
N GLY A 618 -8.03 17.48 -36.52
CA GLY A 618 -8.05 17.53 -35.06
C GLY A 618 -8.12 18.96 -34.51
N LEU A 619 -8.54 19.93 -35.33
CA LEU A 619 -8.51 21.36 -35.02
C LEU A 619 -9.90 21.88 -34.62
N GLU A 620 -10.10 22.26 -33.36
CA GLU A 620 -11.28 22.99 -32.90
C GLU A 620 -11.15 24.48 -33.21
N LEU A 621 -11.94 24.97 -34.18
CA LEU A 621 -11.85 26.36 -34.64
C LEU A 621 -12.59 27.34 -33.72
N PRO A 622 -12.01 28.50 -33.36
CA PRO A 622 -12.72 29.59 -32.69
C PRO A 622 -13.88 30.13 -33.55
N ARG A 623 -14.97 30.57 -32.92
CA ARG A 623 -16.20 31.02 -33.65
C ARG A 623 -15.91 32.04 -34.76
N ARG A 624 -15.06 33.04 -34.52
CA ARG A 624 -14.73 34.05 -35.53
C ARG A 624 -13.90 33.49 -36.68
N LEU A 625 -13.06 32.49 -36.43
CA LEU A 625 -12.36 31.74 -37.46
C LEU A 625 -13.30 30.81 -38.24
N GLN A 626 -14.28 30.19 -37.59
CA GLN A 626 -15.33 29.40 -38.27
C GLN A 626 -16.09 30.28 -39.28
N THR A 627 -16.55 31.47 -38.86
CA THR A 627 -17.21 32.41 -39.76
C THR A 627 -16.28 32.87 -40.88
N SER A 628 -15.02 33.22 -40.56
CA SER A 628 -14.05 33.65 -41.55
C SER A 628 -13.74 32.57 -42.59
N PHE A 629 -13.57 31.32 -42.17
CA PHE A 629 -13.30 30.22 -43.10
C PHE A 629 -14.54 29.86 -43.91
N PHE A 630 -15.72 29.93 -43.32
CA PHE A 630 -16.97 29.74 -44.05
C PHE A 630 -17.11 30.74 -45.21
N GLU A 631 -16.74 32.01 -45.03
CA GLU A 631 -16.71 32.99 -46.12
C GLU A 631 -15.70 32.61 -47.23
N VAL A 632 -14.55 32.04 -46.88
CA VAL A 632 -13.56 31.54 -47.84
C VAL A 632 -14.12 30.35 -48.63
N VAL A 633 -14.74 29.40 -47.94
CA VAL A 633 -15.42 28.24 -48.56
C VAL A 633 -16.54 28.70 -49.50
N GLN A 634 -17.34 29.69 -49.10
CA GLN A 634 -18.39 30.26 -49.96
C GLN A 634 -17.83 30.93 -51.22
N ARG A 635 -16.67 31.60 -51.14
CA ARG A 635 -16.02 32.19 -52.32
C ARG A 635 -15.48 31.12 -53.26
N ALA A 636 -14.77 30.13 -52.73
CA ALA A 636 -14.26 29.01 -53.51
C ALA A 636 -15.39 28.20 -54.18
N ALA A 637 -16.52 28.00 -53.48
CA ALA A 637 -17.66 27.25 -54.00
C ALA A 637 -18.34 27.96 -55.20
N ARG A 638 -18.32 29.30 -55.23
CA ARG A 638 -18.81 30.09 -56.38
C ARG A 638 -17.94 29.91 -57.62
N GLU A 639 -16.67 29.60 -57.43
CA GLU A 639 -15.72 29.34 -58.52
C GLU A 639 -15.78 27.87 -59.01
N SER A 640 -16.31 26.94 -58.22
CA SER A 640 -16.32 25.50 -58.48
C SER A 640 -17.73 24.87 -58.67
N SER A 641 -18.68 25.59 -59.28
CA SER A 641 -20.04 25.11 -59.57
C SER A 641 -20.89 24.67 -58.35
N GLY A 642 -20.50 25.03 -57.13
CA GLY A 642 -21.30 24.86 -55.91
C GLY A 642 -21.03 23.59 -55.08
N GLU A 643 -20.13 22.71 -55.51
CA GLU A 643 -19.72 21.52 -54.76
C GLU A 643 -18.21 21.55 -54.47
N ILE A 644 -17.83 21.27 -53.22
CA ILE A 644 -16.43 21.10 -52.81
C ILE A 644 -16.30 19.77 -52.05
N SER A 645 -15.38 18.92 -52.49
CA SER A 645 -15.10 17.64 -51.83
C SER A 645 -14.44 17.84 -50.45
N TYR A 646 -14.52 16.82 -49.60
CA TYR A 646 -13.86 16.80 -48.29
C TYR A 646 -12.36 17.13 -48.38
N GLU A 647 -11.65 16.46 -49.29
CA GLU A 647 -10.22 16.68 -49.53
C GLU A 647 -9.93 18.10 -50.04
N ALA A 648 -10.77 18.62 -50.95
CA ALA A 648 -10.63 19.98 -51.46
C ALA A 648 -10.89 21.03 -50.36
N LEU A 649 -11.83 20.80 -49.44
CA LEU A 649 -12.06 21.67 -48.27
C LEU A 649 -10.89 21.63 -47.29
N THR A 650 -10.35 20.45 -47.00
CA THR A 650 -9.17 20.31 -46.14
C THR A 650 -7.95 21.01 -46.76
N ASN A 651 -7.73 20.87 -48.07
CA ASN A 651 -6.63 21.54 -48.77
C ASN A 651 -6.86 23.06 -48.89
N LEU A 652 -8.10 23.50 -49.06
CA LEU A 652 -8.46 24.91 -49.01
C LEU A 652 -8.16 25.52 -47.63
N PHE A 653 -8.46 24.81 -46.53
CA PHE A 653 -8.11 25.24 -45.19
C PHE A 653 -6.59 25.36 -45.01
N LYS A 654 -5.85 24.30 -45.38
CA LYS A 654 -4.39 24.25 -45.27
C LYS A 654 -3.70 25.37 -46.05
N SER A 655 -4.15 25.64 -47.27
CA SER A 655 -3.60 26.70 -48.11
C SER A 655 -3.96 28.09 -47.63
N THR A 656 -5.23 28.32 -47.26
CA THR A 656 -5.72 29.64 -46.79
C THR A 656 -4.99 30.12 -45.54
N TYR A 657 -4.77 29.22 -44.58
CA TYR A 657 -4.18 29.57 -43.29
C TYR A 657 -2.73 29.10 -43.12
N ARG A 658 -2.11 28.63 -44.21
CA ARG A 658 -0.72 28.12 -44.25
C ARG A 658 -0.46 27.03 -43.19
N PHE A 659 -1.46 26.19 -42.93
CA PHE A 659 -1.39 25.10 -41.97
C PHE A 659 -0.73 23.88 -42.63
N GLN A 660 0.46 23.48 -42.15
CA GLN A 660 1.22 22.31 -42.63
C GLN A 660 1.47 22.28 -44.15
N SER A 661 1.79 23.42 -44.76
CA SER A 661 2.05 23.49 -46.21
C SER A 661 3.41 22.87 -46.56
N GLY A 662 3.42 21.89 -47.47
CA GLY A 662 4.65 21.34 -48.07
C GLY A 662 5.32 22.32 -49.05
N THR A 663 6.35 21.84 -49.76
CA THR A 663 7.29 22.61 -50.62
C THR A 663 6.67 23.41 -51.78
N ASP A 664 5.36 23.33 -52.03
CA ASP A 664 4.65 24.01 -53.12
C ASP A 664 3.84 25.25 -52.67
N ALA A 665 4.06 25.76 -51.45
CA ALA A 665 3.40 26.98 -50.98
C ALA A 665 3.94 28.24 -51.70
N PRO A 666 3.09 29.23 -52.06
CA PRO A 666 3.54 30.50 -52.63
C PRO A 666 4.55 31.19 -51.69
N THR A 667 5.62 31.74 -52.26
CA THR A 667 6.72 32.42 -51.53
C THR A 667 6.15 33.32 -50.44
N ALA A 668 6.38 32.94 -49.18
CA ALA A 668 5.88 33.68 -48.03
C ALA A 668 6.59 35.04 -47.93
N THR A 669 5.80 36.11 -47.75
CA THR A 669 6.31 37.46 -47.47
C THR A 669 7.11 37.47 -46.16
N PHE A 670 6.67 36.67 -45.18
CA PHE A 670 7.38 36.40 -43.93
C PHE A 670 7.50 34.89 -43.73
N ALA A 671 8.71 34.38 -43.56
CA ALA A 671 8.93 33.01 -43.08
C ALA A 671 9.76 33.03 -41.80
N LEU A 672 9.27 32.32 -40.77
CA LEU A 672 9.95 32.20 -39.49
C LEU A 672 11.08 31.16 -39.59
N GLY A 673 12.32 31.59 -39.36
CA GLY A 673 13.48 30.73 -39.18
C GLY A 673 13.68 30.32 -37.71
N PRO A 674 14.87 29.81 -37.36
CA PRO A 674 15.20 29.48 -35.97
C PRO A 674 15.07 30.70 -35.07
N PHE A 675 14.49 30.50 -33.88
CA PHE A 675 14.32 31.57 -32.90
C PHE A 675 14.57 31.08 -31.47
N LYS A 676 14.75 32.02 -30.56
CA LYS A 676 14.87 31.83 -29.12
C LYS A 676 14.01 32.87 -28.40
N LEU A 677 13.31 32.41 -27.36
CA LEU A 677 12.66 33.28 -26.39
C LEU A 677 13.53 33.36 -25.14
N LYS A 678 13.89 34.57 -24.72
CA LYS A 678 14.62 34.83 -23.48
C LYS A 678 13.67 35.44 -22.44
N SER A 679 13.76 34.96 -21.20
CA SER A 679 13.11 35.56 -20.03
C SER A 679 13.91 36.78 -19.57
N GLY A 680 13.27 37.95 -19.45
CA GLY A 680 13.86 39.16 -18.84
C GLY A 680 13.40 39.35 -17.39
N GLU A 681 13.77 40.47 -16.77
CA GLU A 681 13.24 40.86 -15.45
C GLU A 681 11.71 41.12 -15.52
N GLY A 682 10.96 40.51 -14.60
CA GLY A 682 9.48 40.61 -14.54
C GLY A 682 8.76 39.75 -15.59
N SER A 683 7.61 40.21 -16.10
CA SER A 683 6.82 39.52 -17.12
C SER A 683 7.31 39.75 -18.57
N LYS A 684 8.52 40.28 -18.74
CA LYS A 684 9.08 40.63 -20.05
C LYS A 684 9.70 39.43 -20.75
N ARG A 685 9.41 39.29 -22.04
CA ARG A 685 9.95 38.29 -22.96
C ARG A 685 10.69 38.99 -24.09
N THR A 686 11.87 38.48 -24.44
CA THR A 686 12.62 38.93 -25.61
C THR A 686 12.63 37.83 -26.66
N PHE A 687 12.08 38.12 -27.82
CA PHE A 687 12.19 37.28 -29.01
C PHE A 687 13.47 37.63 -29.76
N VAL A 688 14.28 36.63 -30.10
CA VAL A 688 15.45 36.77 -30.98
C VAL A 688 15.37 35.65 -32.01
N GLY A 689 15.29 35.99 -33.29
CA GLY A 689 15.17 34.97 -34.34
C GLY A 689 15.53 35.47 -35.72
N GLU A 690 15.58 34.56 -36.67
CA GLU A 690 15.71 34.87 -38.08
C GLU A 690 14.34 34.91 -38.75
N VAL A 691 14.08 35.96 -39.52
CA VAL A 691 12.86 36.10 -40.31
C VAL A 691 13.25 36.38 -41.75
N VAL A 692 12.69 35.60 -42.66
CA VAL A 692 12.86 35.81 -44.10
C VAL A 692 11.80 36.81 -44.56
N PHE A 693 12.24 37.99 -45.01
CA PHE A 693 11.40 39.03 -45.61
C PHE A 693 11.59 38.99 -47.13
N ASN A 694 10.54 38.68 -47.90
CA ASN A 694 10.60 38.64 -49.37
C ASN A 694 11.81 37.83 -49.91
N GLY A 695 12.13 36.70 -49.28
CA GLY A 695 13.25 35.83 -49.66
C GLY A 695 14.63 36.21 -49.08
N GLN A 696 14.75 37.30 -48.32
CA GLN A 696 16.00 37.68 -47.64
C GLN A 696 15.93 37.43 -46.12
N SER A 697 16.84 36.62 -45.57
CA SER A 697 16.92 36.39 -44.12
C SER A 697 17.50 37.60 -43.39
N LYS A 698 16.80 38.09 -42.36
CA LYS A 698 17.26 39.14 -41.46
C LYS A 698 17.11 38.68 -40.01
N ALA A 699 18.13 38.96 -39.19
CA ALA A 699 18.05 38.77 -37.75
C ALA A 699 17.17 39.86 -37.14
N VAL A 700 16.18 39.47 -36.34
CA VAL A 700 15.24 40.38 -35.68
C VAL A 700 15.23 40.14 -34.17
N THR A 701 14.96 41.22 -33.44
CA THR A 701 14.77 41.17 -31.98
C THR A 701 13.58 42.02 -31.60
N GLY A 702 12.79 41.56 -30.63
CA GLY A 702 11.63 42.29 -30.13
C GLY A 702 11.38 41.98 -28.67
N GLU A 703 10.98 42.99 -27.89
CA GLU A 703 10.65 42.86 -26.48
C GLU A 703 9.15 43.09 -26.29
N GLY A 704 8.52 42.27 -25.45
CA GLY A 704 7.10 42.36 -25.14
C GLY A 704 6.77 41.74 -23.80
N ASN A 705 5.52 41.84 -23.37
CA ASN A 705 5.00 41.23 -22.14
C ASN A 705 4.65 39.73 -22.29
N GLY A 706 5.01 39.11 -23.42
CA GLY A 706 4.73 37.71 -23.72
C GLY A 706 5.33 37.24 -25.06
N PRO A 707 5.23 35.95 -25.40
CA PRO A 707 5.77 35.40 -26.64
C PRO A 707 5.20 36.04 -27.92
N LEU A 708 3.89 36.27 -27.96
CA LEU A 708 3.22 36.86 -29.13
C LEU A 708 3.54 38.35 -29.28
N SER A 709 3.55 39.12 -28.20
CA SER A 709 3.85 40.56 -28.26
C SER A 709 5.32 40.84 -28.58
N SER A 710 6.25 40.02 -28.04
CA SER A 710 7.68 40.13 -28.35
C SER A 710 8.02 39.75 -29.80
N SER A 711 7.37 38.71 -30.34
CA SER A 711 7.51 38.36 -31.76
C SER A 711 6.90 39.42 -32.68
N LEU A 712 5.74 39.99 -32.34
CA LEU A 712 5.14 41.09 -33.10
C LEU A 712 6.00 42.36 -33.08
N ALA A 713 6.58 42.70 -31.92
CA ALA A 713 7.50 43.81 -31.80
C ALA A 713 8.75 43.64 -32.67
N SER A 714 9.21 42.40 -32.86
CA SER A 714 10.39 42.11 -33.69
C SER A 714 10.21 42.49 -35.16
N ILE A 715 8.99 42.32 -35.69
CA ILE A 715 8.68 42.64 -37.10
C ILE A 715 8.31 44.11 -37.33
N HIS A 716 7.82 44.83 -36.31
CA HIS A 716 7.48 46.26 -36.41
C HIS A 716 8.65 47.15 -36.85
N SER A 717 9.87 46.76 -36.50
CA SER A 717 11.10 47.44 -36.95
C SER A 717 11.25 47.44 -38.48
N SER A 718 10.71 46.42 -39.15
CA SER A 718 10.97 46.11 -40.56
C SER A 718 9.77 46.39 -41.47
N ILE A 719 8.65 46.90 -40.94
CA ILE A 719 7.42 47.15 -41.71
C ILE A 719 6.95 48.60 -41.59
N GLU A 720 6.22 49.09 -42.59
CA GLU A 720 5.45 50.33 -42.52
C GLU A 720 4.08 50.04 -41.90
N GLY A 721 3.61 50.87 -40.98
CA GLY A 721 2.36 50.64 -40.24
C GLY A 721 2.51 49.81 -38.96
N VAL A 722 1.38 49.42 -38.38
CA VAL A 722 1.30 48.73 -37.08
C VAL A 722 0.46 47.46 -37.24
N LEU A 723 0.97 46.34 -36.72
CA LEU A 723 0.20 45.12 -36.52
C LEU A 723 -0.29 45.05 -35.08
N THR A 724 -1.54 44.64 -34.88
CA THR A 724 -2.10 44.39 -33.55
C THR A 724 -2.81 43.05 -33.53
N ILE A 725 -2.73 42.34 -32.40
CA ILE A 725 -3.45 41.08 -32.21
C ILE A 725 -4.90 41.42 -31.88
N ARG A 726 -5.81 40.95 -32.72
CA ARG A 726 -7.25 41.16 -32.57
C ARG A 726 -7.92 40.01 -31.82
N GLU A 727 -7.45 38.78 -32.03
CA GLU A 727 -7.93 37.60 -31.33
C GLU A 727 -6.81 36.58 -31.17
N TYR A 728 -6.81 35.88 -30.04
CA TYR A 728 -5.93 34.75 -29.76
C TYR A 728 -6.75 33.63 -29.11
N SER A 729 -6.54 32.41 -29.58
CA SER A 729 -7.10 31.19 -28.98
C SER A 729 -6.11 30.04 -29.13
N GLU A 730 -6.11 29.12 -28.18
CA GLU A 730 -5.28 27.93 -28.19
C GLU A 730 -6.08 26.71 -27.75
N HIS A 731 -5.72 25.54 -28.27
CA HIS A 731 -6.25 24.26 -27.82
C HIS A 731 -5.24 23.13 -28.09
N SER A 732 -5.42 22.01 -27.42
CA SER A 732 -4.60 20.81 -27.57
C SER A 732 -5.13 19.90 -28.66
N ILE A 733 -4.25 19.36 -29.51
CA ILE A 733 -4.55 18.29 -30.47
C ILE A 733 -4.09 16.94 -29.89
N GLY A 734 -4.99 16.19 -29.26
CA GLY A 734 -4.73 14.86 -28.68
C GLY A 734 -4.68 14.84 -27.14
N GLU A 735 -4.28 13.70 -26.56
CA GLU A 735 -4.17 13.48 -25.09
C GLU A 735 -2.82 12.81 -24.74
N GLY A 736 -2.22 13.17 -23.60
CA GLY A 736 -0.92 12.63 -23.14
C GLY A 736 0.09 13.70 -22.74
N THR A 737 1.36 13.31 -22.55
CA THR A 737 2.45 14.21 -22.10
C THR A 737 3.19 14.93 -23.24
N GLU A 738 2.95 14.56 -24.51
CA GLU A 738 3.59 15.15 -25.71
C GLU A 738 2.54 15.67 -26.71
N VAL A 739 1.48 16.29 -26.20
CA VAL A 739 0.36 16.76 -27.01
C VAL A 739 0.74 18.01 -27.82
N LEU A 740 0.34 18.06 -29.09
CA LEU A 740 0.54 19.24 -29.93
C LEU A 740 -0.37 20.38 -29.48
N ALA A 741 0.20 21.56 -29.27
CA ALA A 741 -0.57 22.79 -29.12
C ALA A 741 -0.91 23.35 -30.50
N ALA A 742 -2.13 23.86 -30.66
CA ALA A 742 -2.57 24.58 -31.84
C ALA A 742 -3.06 25.97 -31.44
N SER A 743 -2.42 26.99 -32.00
CA SER A 743 -2.67 28.40 -31.70
C SER A 743 -3.26 29.11 -32.91
N TYR A 744 -4.24 29.96 -32.66
CA TYR A 744 -4.96 30.77 -33.64
C TYR A 744 -4.76 32.25 -33.32
N VAL A 745 -4.26 33.03 -34.28
CA VAL A 745 -4.04 34.48 -34.12
C VAL A 745 -4.72 35.23 -35.27
N GLU A 746 -5.60 36.17 -34.95
CA GLU A 746 -6.07 37.18 -35.91
C GLU A 746 -5.22 38.44 -35.76
N LEU A 747 -4.51 38.85 -36.80
CA LEU A 747 -3.79 40.13 -36.84
C LEU A 747 -4.60 41.19 -37.58
N LEU A 748 -4.52 42.43 -37.11
CA LEU A 748 -5.04 43.63 -37.74
C LEU A 748 -3.87 44.52 -38.15
N TYR A 749 -3.78 44.86 -39.44
CA TYR A 749 -2.75 45.70 -40.03
C TYR A 749 -3.29 47.09 -40.37
N GLU A 750 -2.60 48.12 -39.88
CA GLU A 750 -2.98 49.52 -40.03
C GLU A 750 -1.82 50.37 -40.55
N ILE A 751 -2.00 50.99 -41.71
CA ILE A 751 -1.16 52.09 -42.19
C ILE A 751 -2.00 53.37 -42.12
N PRO A 752 -1.50 54.46 -41.49
CA PRO A 752 -2.22 55.73 -41.46
C PRO A 752 -2.67 56.15 -42.87
N GLY A 753 -3.98 56.34 -43.06
CA GLY A 753 -4.58 56.73 -44.35
C GLY A 753 -4.98 55.58 -45.29
N GLN A 754 -4.76 54.30 -44.93
CA GLN A 754 -5.24 53.13 -45.70
C GLN A 754 -6.34 52.34 -44.98
N LYS A 755 -7.09 51.53 -45.73
CA LYS A 755 -8.10 50.62 -45.18
C LYS A 755 -7.42 49.54 -44.32
N LYS A 756 -7.93 49.34 -43.10
CA LYS A 756 -7.47 48.28 -42.19
C LYS A 756 -7.70 46.89 -42.82
N ARG A 757 -6.73 46.00 -42.67
CA ARG A 757 -6.78 44.62 -43.18
C ARG A 757 -6.59 43.64 -42.02
N SER A 758 -7.30 42.51 -42.02
CA SER A 758 -7.06 41.46 -41.03
C SER A 758 -6.87 40.11 -41.71
N ALA A 759 -6.08 39.24 -41.07
CA ALA A 759 -5.87 37.87 -41.49
C ALA A 759 -5.65 36.97 -40.28
N TRP A 760 -6.04 35.72 -40.43
CA TRP A 760 -5.79 34.67 -39.46
C TRP A 760 -4.52 33.91 -39.80
N GLY A 761 -3.81 33.48 -38.76
CA GLY A 761 -2.70 32.54 -38.84
C GLY A 761 -2.86 31.43 -37.83
N ILE A 762 -2.42 30.24 -38.22
CA ILE A 762 -2.52 29.02 -37.41
C ILE A 762 -1.12 28.44 -37.27
N GLY A 763 -0.74 28.12 -36.04
CA GLY A 763 0.53 27.47 -35.72
C GLY A 763 0.31 26.20 -34.92
N THR A 764 1.16 25.21 -35.13
CA THR A 764 1.25 24.02 -34.27
C THR A 764 2.68 23.74 -33.85
N ASP A 765 2.82 23.32 -32.59
CA ASP A 765 4.09 22.90 -31.99
C ASP A 765 3.82 22.16 -30.67
N THR A 766 4.76 21.33 -30.21
CA THR A 766 4.71 20.76 -28.85
C THR A 766 4.97 21.84 -27.77
N ASP A 767 5.64 22.94 -28.13
CA ASP A 767 5.78 24.11 -27.27
C ASP A 767 4.67 25.14 -27.56
N ILE A 768 3.84 25.43 -26.57
CA ILE A 768 2.70 26.37 -26.66
C ILE A 768 3.15 27.76 -27.15
N SER A 769 4.29 28.25 -26.66
CA SER A 769 4.83 29.55 -27.06
C SER A 769 5.31 29.54 -28.51
N ALA A 770 5.94 28.44 -28.94
CA ALA A 770 6.37 28.27 -30.33
C ALA A 770 5.17 28.18 -31.28
N SER A 771 4.12 27.46 -30.91
CA SER A 771 2.86 27.39 -31.65
C SER A 771 2.25 28.79 -31.85
N GLY A 772 2.16 29.58 -30.77
CA GLY A 772 1.66 30.96 -30.83
C GLY A 772 2.49 31.88 -31.73
N ILE A 773 3.83 31.78 -31.68
CA ILE A 773 4.72 32.57 -32.55
C ILE A 773 4.54 32.20 -34.02
N LYS A 774 4.49 30.90 -34.35
CA LYS A 774 4.23 30.46 -35.73
C LYS A 774 2.91 31.03 -36.26
N ALA A 775 1.86 31.04 -35.42
CA ALA A 775 0.57 31.61 -35.77
C ALA A 775 0.66 33.11 -36.11
N VAL A 776 1.43 33.90 -35.35
CA VAL A 776 1.68 35.33 -35.61
C VAL A 776 2.34 35.53 -36.99
N PHE A 777 3.39 34.78 -37.30
CA PHE A 777 4.10 34.92 -38.58
C PHE A 777 3.26 34.45 -39.77
N ASN A 778 2.48 33.38 -39.61
CA ASN A 778 1.53 32.93 -40.64
C ASN A 778 0.45 33.97 -40.91
N ALA A 779 -0.09 34.62 -39.86
CA ALA A 779 -1.05 35.71 -40.00
C ALA A 779 -0.42 36.93 -40.71
N ALA A 780 0.80 37.31 -40.33
CA ALA A 780 1.52 38.43 -40.93
C ALA A 780 1.85 38.19 -42.40
N SER A 781 2.19 36.94 -42.79
CA SER A 781 2.42 36.58 -44.19
C SER A 781 1.17 36.49 -45.05
N SER A 782 -0.01 36.39 -44.43
CA SER A 782 -1.30 36.46 -45.11
C SER A 782 -1.80 37.90 -45.24
N LEU A 783 -1.09 38.85 -44.65
CA LEU A 783 -1.28 40.29 -44.84
C LEU A 783 -0.22 40.76 -45.85
N ASP A 784 -0.63 41.51 -46.88
CA ASP A 784 0.32 42.19 -47.78
C ASP A 784 0.97 43.38 -47.05
N VAL A 785 1.80 43.07 -46.05
CA VAL A 785 2.49 44.04 -45.21
C VAL A 785 3.61 44.69 -46.02
N VAL A 786 3.68 46.03 -45.95
CA VAL A 786 4.71 46.79 -46.65
C VAL A 786 6.01 46.74 -45.83
N VAL A 787 7.03 46.08 -46.36
CA VAL A 787 8.36 45.96 -45.73
C VAL A 787 9.16 47.23 -46.02
N LYS A 788 9.77 47.83 -44.99
CA LYS A 788 10.68 48.97 -45.14
C LYS A 788 11.95 48.51 -45.88
N ALA A 789 12.39 49.31 -46.85
CA ALA A 789 13.60 49.05 -47.64
C ALA A 789 14.85 48.88 -46.75
#